data_AF-A0A4U0SMJ4-F1
#
_entry.id   AF-A0A4U0SMJ4-F1
#
_cell.length_a   1.000
_cell.length_b   1.000
_cell.length_c   1.000
_cell.angle_alpha   90.00
_cell.angle_beta   90.00
_cell.angle_gamma   90.00
#
_symmetry.space_group_name_H-M   'P 1'
#
loop_
_entity.id
_entity.type
_entity.pdbx_description
1 polymer ?
#
loop_
_entity_poly.entity_id
_entity_poly.type
_entity_poly.pdbx_seq_one_letter_code
_entity_poly.pdbx_strand_id
1 'polypeptide(L)'
;MARSSRRAWRRTIAVVTVVAGIGLGLGGTAQAGTEEAAEAVVTRAGLDPALVTGRGADLGFAEQEAENAATNGKVIGPDRSAYTLPAEASGRKAVTLEQGQYVEFTLPSAANAITVRYSIPDAPNGGGITAPLDVTVNGRDRTTMTLTSQYAWLYNQYPFTNDPNAGLLHDDWWITECGCVPSATTPAPVIAKPFRPNHFYDEQRLLLGRTYKAGDTVRLAVPTRPGAVPTTVDLLDSQLVAAPHVAIGAANVLAFGADPTGRRDSAGAIDKAIAFARRGHRVVYIPPGTYQVNRHVVVDDVTIEGAGSWYTIIKGHQVTLDAPAPDGSVHTGVGFYGKDASAGGSHNVHLSGFAIEGDVRERIDTDQVNGIGGALSDSTIEGLYIHHTKVGMWFDGPMSNLRITGNVIADQIADGLNFHTGVTDSLVQNNFVRNTGDDGLAMWSEKTGNARNTFDHNTVQTPVLANGIAIYGGTDNTVSDNLIADPIREGSALHVGSRFGAEPFTGHLWITGNTTVRAGTYELNWKIGLGAIWFYALEKNIDADIQVTGDTFLDNTYNAIMLVTDWPVKDKYTITNVHFKDVRVDGTGTSVVSARAAGSATFENVDARNVGAVGVNNCGSFNFPATGSEFTLTDLGGNDGGGTTGPWLAPWELPNTITCDDRPPVVTPPAPSPW
;
A
#
# COMPACT_ATOMS: atom_id res chain seq x y z
N MET A 1 -55.01 -36.99 32.67
CA MET A 1 -55.28 -37.85 33.84
C MET A 1 -54.20 -38.93 33.91
N ALA A 2 -53.74 -39.27 35.12
CA ALA A 2 -52.78 -40.31 35.58
C ALA A 2 -51.42 -40.49 34.83
N ARG A 3 -50.22 -40.28 35.43
CA ARG A 3 -49.49 -41.06 36.49
C ARG A 3 -49.14 -42.50 36.02
N SER A 4 -47.95 -43.10 36.24
CA SER A 4 -46.83 -42.85 37.17
C SER A 4 -45.60 -43.75 36.91
N SER A 5 -44.49 -43.37 37.56
CA SER A 5 -43.50 -44.19 38.33
C SER A 5 -42.64 -45.25 37.60
N ARG A 6 -41.31 -45.09 37.51
CA ARG A 6 -40.22 -45.16 38.52
C ARG A 6 -39.77 -46.58 38.93
N ARG A 7 -38.55 -46.90 38.46
CA ARG A 7 -37.31 -47.33 39.19
C ARG A 7 -37.15 -48.74 39.76
N ALA A 8 -35.86 -49.13 39.70
CA ALA A 8 -35.03 -49.87 40.67
C ALA A 8 -34.70 -51.33 40.27
N TRP A 9 -33.50 -51.89 40.41
CA TRP A 9 -32.11 -51.43 40.66
C TRP A 9 -31.22 -52.70 40.70
N ARG A 10 -29.88 -52.53 40.64
CA ARG A 10 -28.80 -53.46 41.12
C ARG A 10 -28.43 -54.64 40.19
N ARG A 11 -27.17 -55.10 40.03
CA ARG A 11 -25.82 -54.92 40.65
C ARG A 11 -24.81 -55.57 39.65
N THR A 12 -23.68 -55.00 39.21
CA THR A 12 -22.34 -54.84 39.87
C THR A 12 -21.26 -55.85 39.37
N ILE A 13 -20.15 -55.30 38.82
CA ILE A 13 -18.72 -55.77 38.77
C ILE A 13 -18.41 -57.01 37.89
N ALA A 14 -17.77 -56.87 36.72
CA ALA A 14 -16.35 -56.60 36.37
C ALA A 14 -15.41 -57.82 36.49
N VAL A 15 -14.69 -58.17 35.41
CA VAL A 15 -13.27 -58.57 35.36
C VAL A 15 -12.80 -58.54 33.89
N VAL A 16 -11.63 -57.93 33.68
CA VAL A 16 -10.88 -57.82 32.43
C VAL A 16 -10.00 -59.07 32.24
N THR A 17 -9.89 -59.59 31.02
CA THR A 17 -8.71 -60.36 30.61
C THR A 17 -8.43 -60.17 29.12
N VAL A 18 -7.22 -59.72 28.82
CA VAL A 18 -6.65 -59.43 27.50
C VAL A 18 -6.32 -60.73 26.77
N VAL A 19 -6.72 -60.85 25.51
CA VAL A 19 -6.17 -61.82 24.56
C VAL A 19 -5.93 -61.11 23.23
N ALA A 20 -4.65 -60.95 22.88
CA ALA A 20 -4.23 -60.63 21.52
C ALA A 20 -4.08 -61.95 20.75
N GLY A 21 -4.91 -62.12 19.72
CA GLY A 21 -4.88 -63.27 18.81
C GLY A 21 -5.20 -62.79 17.39
N ILE A 22 -4.21 -62.93 16.51
CA ILE A 22 -4.20 -62.54 15.10
C ILE A 22 -5.36 -63.19 14.34
N GLY A 23 -6.12 -62.39 13.58
CA GLY A 23 -7.19 -62.85 12.70
C GLY A 23 -7.28 -61.99 11.43
N LEU A 24 -7.14 -62.64 10.29
CA LEU A 24 -7.18 -62.09 8.93
C LEU A 24 -8.55 -61.48 8.57
N GLY A 25 -8.49 -60.50 7.66
CA GLY A 25 -9.52 -59.51 7.35
C GLY A 25 -10.90 -59.98 6.91
N LEU A 26 -11.88 -59.10 7.13
CA LEU A 26 -13.05 -58.88 6.29
C LEU A 26 -13.33 -57.38 6.21
N GLY A 27 -13.67 -56.92 5.02
CA GLY A 27 -13.65 -55.52 4.61
C GLY A 27 -14.55 -54.58 5.42
N GLY A 28 -14.01 -53.40 5.71
CA GLY A 28 -14.76 -52.20 6.04
C GLY A 28 -14.66 -51.24 4.86
N THR A 29 -15.80 -50.88 4.28
CA THR A 29 -15.94 -49.72 3.41
C THR A 29 -15.46 -48.50 4.17
N ALA A 30 -14.31 -47.94 3.81
CA ALA A 30 -13.92 -46.62 4.24
C ALA A 30 -14.95 -45.65 3.66
N GLN A 31 -15.87 -45.18 4.51
CA GLN A 31 -16.55 -43.92 4.24
C GLN A 31 -15.45 -42.88 4.06
N ALA A 32 -15.27 -42.44 2.83
CA ALA A 32 -14.57 -41.20 2.54
C ALA A 32 -15.25 -40.14 3.40
N GLY A 33 -14.55 -39.69 4.44
CA GLY A 33 -14.88 -38.42 5.07
C GLY A 33 -14.87 -37.41 3.95
N THR A 34 -16.02 -36.79 3.69
CA THR A 34 -16.06 -35.53 2.98
C THR A 34 -15.19 -34.59 3.80
N GLU A 35 -13.97 -34.32 3.36
CA GLU A 35 -13.24 -33.12 3.79
C GLU A 35 -14.20 -31.97 3.55
N GLU A 36 -14.71 -31.41 4.64
CA GLU A 36 -15.49 -30.19 4.60
C GLU A 36 -14.59 -29.15 3.95
N ALA A 37 -15.02 -28.63 2.79
CA ALA A 37 -14.24 -27.66 2.04
C ALA A 37 -13.91 -26.49 2.98
N ALA A 38 -12.63 -26.17 3.12
CA ALA A 38 -12.19 -25.06 3.96
C ALA A 38 -12.93 -23.79 3.52
N GLU A 39 -13.57 -23.12 4.49
CA GLU A 39 -14.33 -21.89 4.28
C GLU A 39 -13.39 -20.79 3.75
N ALA A 40 -13.86 -19.98 2.81
CA ALA A 40 -13.08 -18.88 2.25
C ALA A 40 -12.84 -17.81 3.33
N VAL A 41 -11.58 -17.46 3.57
CA VAL A 41 -11.21 -16.40 4.53
C VAL A 41 -10.92 -15.12 3.75
N VAL A 42 -11.91 -14.23 3.70
CA VAL A 42 -11.77 -12.91 3.08
C VAL A 42 -11.10 -11.94 4.04
N THR A 43 -10.16 -11.17 3.52
CA THR A 43 -9.49 -10.09 4.27
C THR A 43 -9.69 -8.74 3.60
N ARG A 44 -9.35 -7.67 4.33
CA ARG A 44 -9.06 -6.35 3.78
C ARG A 44 -7.73 -5.87 4.36
N ALA A 45 -6.70 -5.88 3.52
CA ALA A 45 -5.31 -5.66 3.93
C ALA A 45 -4.94 -6.56 5.12
N GLY A 46 -5.13 -7.87 4.98
CA GLY A 46 -4.80 -8.87 6.01
C GLY A 46 -5.57 -8.76 7.33
N LEU A 47 -6.68 -8.03 7.36
CA LEU A 47 -7.59 -7.94 8.53
C LEU A 47 -8.95 -8.56 8.24
N ASP A 48 -9.63 -8.99 9.31
CA ASP A 48 -11.06 -9.29 9.27
C ASP A 48 -11.83 -8.04 8.79
N PRO A 49 -12.64 -8.14 7.72
CA PRO A 49 -13.44 -7.03 7.20
C PRO A 49 -14.30 -6.32 8.25
N ALA A 50 -14.73 -7.01 9.32
CA ALA A 50 -15.52 -6.42 10.40
C ALA A 50 -14.76 -5.29 11.12
N LEU A 51 -13.42 -5.39 11.23
CA LEU A 51 -12.57 -4.40 11.91
C LEU A 51 -12.41 -3.10 11.11
N VAL A 52 -12.71 -3.13 9.82
CA VAL A 52 -12.49 -2.02 8.88
C VAL A 52 -13.79 -1.64 8.16
N THR A 53 -14.94 -1.90 8.79
CA THR A 53 -16.25 -1.58 8.23
C THR A 53 -16.36 -0.09 7.93
N GLY A 54 -16.71 0.26 6.69
CA GLY A 54 -16.81 1.65 6.24
C GLY A 54 -15.46 2.34 6.10
N ARG A 55 -14.38 1.58 5.91
CA ARG A 55 -13.02 2.08 5.68
C ARG A 55 -12.44 1.53 4.39
N GLY A 56 -11.65 2.36 3.74
CA GLY A 56 -10.93 2.01 2.53
C GLY A 56 -11.83 1.81 1.32
N ALA A 57 -11.19 1.43 0.21
CA ALA A 57 -11.85 1.34 -1.09
C ALA A 57 -12.74 0.10 -1.20
N ASP A 58 -13.83 0.23 -1.94
CA ASP A 58 -14.71 -0.84 -2.39
C ASP A 58 -14.71 -0.91 -3.92
N LEU A 59 -13.91 -1.83 -4.45
CA LEU A 59 -13.70 -2.05 -5.90
C LEU A 59 -14.22 -3.40 -6.39
N GLY A 60 -15.00 -4.11 -5.55
CA GLY A 60 -15.69 -5.34 -5.95
C GLY A 60 -14.79 -6.56 -6.14
N PHE A 61 -13.54 -6.55 -5.66
CA PHE A 61 -12.73 -7.75 -5.51
C PHE A 61 -12.70 -8.21 -4.05
N ALA A 62 -12.49 -9.51 -3.84
CA ALA A 62 -12.31 -10.12 -2.53
C ALA A 62 -10.85 -10.63 -2.41
N GLU A 63 -10.13 -10.06 -1.45
CA GLU A 63 -8.75 -10.42 -1.10
C GLU A 63 -8.74 -11.66 -0.19
N GLN A 64 -7.79 -12.57 -0.44
CA GLN A 64 -7.50 -13.72 0.41
C GLN A 64 -5.99 -13.89 0.57
N GLU A 65 -5.52 -13.90 1.82
CA GLU A 65 -4.10 -14.12 2.14
C GLU A 65 -3.70 -15.59 1.93
N ALA A 66 -2.54 -15.83 1.31
CA ALA A 66 -2.09 -17.16 0.96
C ALA A 66 -1.84 -18.05 2.18
N GLU A 67 -1.37 -17.48 3.30
CA GLU A 67 -1.12 -18.23 4.53
C GLU A 67 -2.41 -18.73 5.22
N ASN A 68 -3.57 -18.19 4.84
CA ASN A 68 -4.88 -18.64 5.32
C ASN A 68 -5.50 -19.71 4.40
N ALA A 69 -4.91 -19.96 3.23
CA ALA A 69 -5.39 -20.92 2.25
C ALA A 69 -4.76 -22.32 2.43
N ALA A 70 -5.36 -23.34 1.84
CA ALA A 70 -4.82 -24.70 1.89
C ALA A 70 -3.53 -24.78 1.07
N THR A 71 -2.43 -25.27 1.66
CA THR A 71 -1.13 -25.29 1.01
C THR A 71 -0.30 -26.51 1.41
N ASN A 72 0.54 -26.98 0.50
CA ASN A 72 1.64 -27.90 0.81
C ASN A 72 3.03 -27.25 0.66
N GLY A 73 3.06 -25.92 0.44
CA GLY A 73 4.23 -25.07 0.50
C GLY A 73 4.62 -24.69 1.92
N LYS A 74 5.56 -23.76 2.04
CA LYS A 74 6.07 -23.25 3.32
C LYS A 74 5.50 -21.87 3.60
N VAL A 75 4.73 -21.73 4.69
CA VAL A 75 4.37 -20.42 5.23
C VAL A 75 5.64 -19.72 5.76
N ILE A 76 5.85 -18.47 5.35
CA ILE A 76 6.91 -17.59 5.84
C ILE A 76 6.31 -16.44 6.66
N GLY A 77 7.12 -15.81 7.51
CA GLY A 77 6.66 -14.73 8.40
C GLY A 77 5.91 -15.24 9.65
N PRO A 78 5.38 -14.31 10.48
CA PRO A 78 5.42 -12.87 10.29
C PRO A 78 6.81 -12.28 10.55
N ASP A 79 7.24 -11.30 9.75
CA ASP A 79 8.45 -10.50 9.99
C ASP A 79 8.21 -9.05 9.58
N ARG A 80 8.73 -8.08 10.34
CA ARG A 80 8.64 -6.63 10.03
C ARG A 80 9.99 -5.98 9.77
N SER A 81 11.04 -6.81 9.69
CA SER A 81 12.40 -6.34 9.45
C SER A 81 12.51 -5.80 8.03
N ALA A 82 12.98 -4.56 7.86
CA ALA A 82 13.24 -4.00 6.54
C ALA A 82 14.14 -4.93 5.71
N TYR A 83 13.93 -4.94 4.38
CA TYR A 83 14.71 -5.73 3.43
C TYR A 83 14.56 -7.26 3.58
N THR A 84 13.48 -7.74 4.19
CA THR A 84 13.13 -9.16 4.20
C THR A 84 11.85 -9.42 3.41
N LEU A 85 11.81 -10.58 2.74
CA LEU A 85 10.67 -10.97 1.92
C LEU A 85 9.34 -10.96 2.70
N PRO A 86 9.21 -11.53 3.91
CA PRO A 86 7.94 -11.49 4.63
C PRO A 86 7.53 -10.09 5.08
N ALA A 87 8.46 -9.15 5.26
CA ALA A 87 8.09 -7.79 5.65
C ALA A 87 7.23 -7.11 4.58
N GLU A 88 7.55 -7.29 3.31
CA GLU A 88 6.80 -6.70 2.20
C GLU A 88 5.55 -7.49 1.81
N ALA A 89 5.28 -8.63 2.45
CA ALA A 89 4.06 -9.40 2.29
C ALA A 89 2.88 -8.72 3.01
N SER A 90 1.67 -8.83 2.46
CA SER A 90 0.45 -8.43 3.17
C SER A 90 0.33 -9.23 4.46
N GLY A 91 -0.09 -8.60 5.56
CA GLY A 91 -0.16 -9.30 6.85
C GLY A 91 1.20 -9.78 7.38
N ARG A 92 2.30 -9.43 6.69
CA ARG A 92 3.68 -9.82 6.96
C ARG A 92 4.00 -11.30 6.75
N LYS A 93 3.13 -12.03 6.04
CA LYS A 93 3.25 -13.48 5.83
C LYS A 93 2.91 -13.82 4.38
N ALA A 94 3.41 -14.96 3.93
CA ALA A 94 3.15 -15.46 2.59
C ALA A 94 3.42 -16.96 2.54
N VAL A 95 3.23 -17.58 1.38
CA VAL A 95 3.53 -19.00 1.13
C VAL A 95 4.57 -19.14 0.03
N THR A 96 5.74 -19.67 0.36
CA THR A 96 6.75 -20.07 -0.63
C THR A 96 6.49 -21.47 -1.15
N LEU A 97 6.42 -21.59 -2.48
CA LEU A 97 6.16 -22.81 -3.24
C LEU A 97 7.42 -23.22 -4.01
N GLU A 98 7.87 -24.45 -3.78
CA GLU A 98 8.83 -25.17 -4.60
C GLU A 98 8.13 -25.92 -5.74
N GLN A 99 8.91 -26.52 -6.62
CA GLN A 99 8.40 -27.31 -7.74
C GLN A 99 7.36 -28.37 -7.30
N GLY A 100 6.15 -28.31 -7.87
CA GLY A 100 5.05 -29.22 -7.57
C GLY A 100 4.24 -28.86 -6.31
N GLN A 101 4.63 -27.82 -5.57
CA GLN A 101 3.85 -27.29 -4.46
C GLN A 101 2.78 -26.30 -4.95
N TYR A 102 1.75 -26.12 -4.13
CA TYR A 102 0.59 -25.30 -4.42
C TYR A 102 0.06 -24.59 -3.18
N VAL A 103 -0.69 -23.51 -3.45
CA VAL A 103 -1.68 -22.92 -2.56
C VAL A 103 -3.04 -22.93 -3.26
N GLU A 104 -4.11 -23.24 -2.54
CA GLU A 104 -5.46 -23.44 -3.06
C GLU A 104 -6.48 -22.62 -2.27
N PHE A 105 -7.08 -21.65 -2.94
CA PHE A 105 -8.06 -20.70 -2.42
C PHE A 105 -9.48 -21.18 -2.71
N THR A 106 -10.41 -20.95 -1.77
CA THR A 106 -11.84 -21.14 -2.00
C THR A 106 -12.44 -19.80 -2.43
N LEU A 107 -13.22 -19.75 -3.52
CA LEU A 107 -13.84 -18.48 -3.94
C LEU A 107 -14.94 -18.06 -2.95
N PRO A 108 -14.93 -16.83 -2.40
CA PRO A 108 -15.96 -16.36 -1.48
C PRO A 108 -17.25 -15.93 -2.20
N SER A 109 -17.14 -15.54 -3.46
CA SER A 109 -18.24 -15.06 -4.31
C SER A 109 -18.07 -15.56 -5.75
N ALA A 110 -19.02 -15.23 -6.63
CA ALA A 110 -18.82 -15.46 -8.05
C ALA A 110 -17.61 -14.64 -8.55
N ALA A 111 -16.78 -15.25 -9.39
CA ALA A 111 -15.58 -14.60 -9.95
C ALA A 111 -15.29 -15.14 -11.34
N ASN A 112 -14.72 -14.30 -12.21
CA ASN A 112 -14.24 -14.68 -13.54
C ASN A 112 -12.82 -14.15 -13.82
N ALA A 113 -12.20 -13.50 -12.84
CA ALA A 113 -10.87 -12.95 -12.89
C ALA A 113 -10.18 -13.10 -11.54
N ILE A 114 -8.85 -13.19 -11.59
CA ILE A 114 -7.98 -13.16 -10.41
C ILE A 114 -6.81 -12.21 -10.62
N THR A 115 -6.34 -11.60 -9.54
CA THR A 115 -5.03 -10.95 -9.43
C THR A 115 -4.23 -11.72 -8.38
N VAL A 116 -2.99 -12.08 -8.71
CA VAL A 116 -2.10 -12.79 -7.80
C VAL A 116 -0.94 -11.86 -7.48
N ARG A 117 -0.71 -11.57 -6.20
CA ARG A 117 0.52 -10.91 -5.73
C ARG A 117 1.55 -11.97 -5.38
N TYR A 118 2.74 -11.85 -5.95
CA TYR A 118 3.75 -12.89 -5.90
C TYR A 118 5.17 -12.31 -5.88
N SER A 119 6.14 -13.15 -5.54
CA SER A 119 7.56 -12.88 -5.71
C SER A 119 8.24 -14.11 -6.31
N ILE A 120 9.08 -13.90 -7.32
CA ILE A 120 10.03 -14.88 -7.85
C ILE A 120 11.44 -14.30 -7.76
N PRO A 121 12.50 -15.13 -7.76
CA PRO A 121 13.87 -14.63 -7.73
C PRO A 121 14.19 -13.66 -8.86
N ASP A 122 15.07 -12.71 -8.60
CA ASP A 122 15.70 -11.91 -9.64
C ASP A 122 16.76 -12.72 -10.40
N ALA A 123 17.18 -12.22 -11.57
CA ALA A 123 18.36 -12.71 -12.24
C ALA A 123 19.64 -12.29 -11.48
N PRO A 124 20.74 -13.06 -11.54
CA PRO A 124 21.97 -12.75 -10.81
C PRO A 124 22.60 -11.37 -11.08
N ASN A 125 22.28 -10.77 -12.23
CA ASN A 125 22.78 -9.46 -12.66
C ASN A 125 21.65 -8.41 -12.77
N GLY A 126 20.50 -8.66 -12.13
CA GLY A 126 19.31 -7.82 -12.31
C GLY A 126 18.62 -8.06 -13.65
N GLY A 127 17.58 -7.26 -13.92
CA GLY A 127 16.79 -7.31 -15.14
C GLY A 127 15.74 -8.42 -15.19
N GLY A 128 15.55 -9.16 -14.08
CA GLY A 128 14.46 -10.11 -13.90
C GLY A 128 14.54 -11.42 -14.71
N ILE A 129 13.67 -12.34 -14.35
CA ILE A 129 13.37 -13.58 -15.09
C ILE A 129 11.87 -13.68 -15.34
N THR A 130 11.46 -14.69 -16.12
CA THR A 130 10.05 -15.08 -16.22
C THR A 130 9.85 -16.50 -15.72
N ALA A 131 8.68 -16.78 -15.16
CA ALA A 131 8.35 -18.09 -14.63
C ALA A 131 6.89 -18.49 -14.89
N PRO A 132 6.59 -19.77 -15.17
CA PRO A 132 5.23 -20.25 -15.26
C PRO A 132 4.64 -20.54 -13.88
N LEU A 133 3.39 -20.11 -13.65
CA LEU A 133 2.54 -20.54 -12.54
C LEU A 133 1.30 -21.22 -13.13
N ASP A 134 1.04 -22.47 -12.75
CA ASP A 134 -0.18 -23.16 -13.15
C ASP A 134 -1.35 -22.66 -12.32
N VAL A 135 -2.44 -22.30 -13.00
CA VAL A 135 -3.72 -21.94 -12.40
C VAL A 135 -4.73 -23.00 -12.82
N THR A 136 -5.37 -23.65 -11.85
CA THR A 136 -6.48 -24.58 -12.10
C THR A 136 -7.68 -24.21 -11.25
N VAL A 137 -8.88 -24.43 -11.77
CA VAL A 137 -10.12 -24.24 -11.02
C VAL A 137 -10.81 -25.58 -10.83
N ASN A 138 -11.14 -25.96 -9.59
CA ASN A 138 -11.69 -27.27 -9.23
C ASN A 138 -10.83 -28.45 -9.74
N GLY A 139 -9.51 -28.29 -9.75
CA GLY A 139 -8.54 -29.26 -10.29
C GLY A 139 -8.63 -29.49 -11.81
N ARG A 140 -9.34 -28.63 -12.55
CA ARG A 140 -9.54 -28.68 -14.00
C ARG A 140 -9.15 -27.34 -14.63
N ASP A 141 -9.37 -27.20 -15.95
CA ASP A 141 -9.25 -25.93 -16.67
C ASP A 141 -7.90 -25.23 -16.52
N ARG A 142 -6.82 -26.02 -16.58
CA ARG A 142 -5.45 -25.55 -16.41
C ARG A 142 -5.10 -24.46 -17.41
N THR A 143 -4.80 -23.28 -16.88
CA THR A 143 -4.17 -22.16 -17.59
C THR A 143 -2.79 -21.92 -16.98
N THR A 144 -1.85 -21.38 -17.75
CA THR A 144 -0.55 -20.94 -17.21
C THR A 144 -0.52 -19.43 -17.21
N MET A 145 -0.29 -18.86 -16.03
CA MET A 145 0.09 -17.47 -15.84
C MET A 145 1.60 -17.34 -16.00
N THR A 146 2.07 -16.30 -16.70
CA THR A 146 3.50 -15.98 -16.79
C THR A 146 3.81 -14.87 -15.80
N LEU A 147 4.64 -15.20 -14.81
CA LEU A 147 5.19 -14.30 -13.81
C LEU A 147 6.49 -13.67 -14.32
N THR A 148 6.85 -12.52 -13.76
CA THR A 148 8.09 -11.79 -14.06
C THR A 148 8.70 -11.19 -12.78
N SER A 149 10.01 -11.03 -12.73
CA SER A 149 10.69 -10.21 -11.72
C SER A 149 11.31 -8.93 -12.30
N GLN A 150 10.99 -8.58 -13.55
CA GLN A 150 11.56 -7.41 -14.23
C GLN A 150 11.22 -6.06 -13.58
N TYR A 151 10.11 -6.00 -12.87
CA TYR A 151 9.58 -4.81 -12.22
C TYR A 151 9.64 -4.90 -10.69
N ALA A 152 10.11 -6.03 -10.19
CA ALA A 152 10.42 -6.26 -8.78
C ALA A 152 11.95 -6.15 -8.57
N TRP A 153 12.36 -6.28 -7.32
CA TRP A 153 13.76 -6.25 -6.88
C TRP A 153 14.48 -4.95 -7.22
N LEU A 154 14.39 -4.03 -6.27
CA LEU A 154 15.20 -2.83 -6.22
C LEU A 154 16.31 -2.99 -5.18
N TYR A 155 17.42 -2.32 -5.42
CA TYR A 155 18.62 -2.40 -4.61
C TYR A 155 19.16 -1.00 -4.32
N ASN A 156 20.06 -0.96 -3.35
CA ASN A 156 20.91 0.19 -3.02
C ASN A 156 20.19 1.36 -2.33
N GLN A 157 20.91 2.48 -2.21
CA GLN A 157 20.39 3.74 -1.72
C GLN A 157 19.34 4.29 -2.69
N TYR A 158 18.47 5.16 -2.19
CA TYR A 158 17.66 6.03 -3.03
C TYR A 158 18.56 6.88 -3.95
N PRO A 159 18.20 7.14 -5.23
CA PRO A 159 17.06 6.59 -5.97
C PRO A 159 17.43 5.19 -6.51
N PHE A 160 16.61 4.19 -6.18
CA PHE A 160 16.99 2.78 -6.25
C PHE A 160 17.35 2.28 -7.65
N THR A 161 18.22 1.28 -7.72
CA THR A 161 18.65 0.63 -8.98
C THR A 161 18.15 -0.82 -9.07
N ASN A 162 18.01 -1.34 -10.30
CA ASN A 162 17.72 -2.75 -10.56
C ASN A 162 18.99 -3.61 -10.69
N ASP A 163 20.19 -3.07 -10.44
CA ASP A 163 21.45 -3.84 -10.44
C ASP A 163 21.82 -4.34 -9.04
N PRO A 164 21.71 -5.65 -8.73
CA PRO A 164 22.10 -6.23 -7.44
C PRO A 164 23.61 -6.12 -7.16
N ASN A 165 24.41 -5.88 -8.20
CA ASN A 165 25.87 -5.80 -8.12
C ASN A 165 26.38 -4.35 -8.14
N ALA A 166 25.49 -3.36 -8.12
CA ALA A 166 25.88 -1.95 -8.12
C ALA A 166 26.81 -1.60 -6.95
N GLY A 167 27.75 -0.67 -7.17
CA GLY A 167 28.41 0.04 -6.07
C GLY A 167 27.42 0.98 -5.37
N LEU A 168 27.79 1.56 -4.22
CA LEU A 168 26.95 2.58 -3.57
C LEU A 168 26.61 3.69 -4.58
N LEU A 169 25.33 4.04 -4.70
CA LEU A 169 24.90 5.13 -5.57
C LEU A 169 25.34 6.50 -5.03
N HIS A 170 25.44 6.60 -3.70
CA HIS A 170 25.87 7.77 -2.97
C HIS A 170 26.88 7.38 -1.88
N ASP A 171 28.15 7.25 -2.25
CA ASP A 171 29.22 6.93 -1.29
C ASP A 171 29.54 8.11 -0.34
N ASP A 172 29.03 9.30 -0.64
CA ASP A 172 29.09 10.54 0.14
C ASP A 172 27.93 10.71 1.12
N TRP A 173 26.97 9.77 1.14
CA TRP A 173 25.88 9.78 2.11
C TRP A 173 26.22 8.96 3.35
N TRP A 174 25.61 9.35 4.47
CA TRP A 174 25.61 8.53 5.66
C TRP A 174 24.82 7.25 5.42
N ILE A 175 25.37 6.09 5.82
CA ILE A 175 24.64 4.82 5.83
C ILE A 175 24.68 4.16 7.21
N THR A 176 23.54 3.60 7.61
CA THR A 176 23.34 2.95 8.92
C THR A 176 24.25 1.75 9.14
N GLU A 177 24.60 1.04 8.07
CA GLU A 177 25.33 -0.23 8.09
C GLU A 177 26.77 -0.08 8.57
N CYS A 178 27.45 1.02 8.21
CA CYS A 178 28.75 1.36 8.77
C CYS A 178 28.66 2.41 9.89
N GLY A 179 27.52 3.10 10.02
CA GLY A 179 27.41 4.29 10.87
C GLY A 179 28.46 5.32 10.46
N CYS A 180 28.56 5.57 9.17
CA CYS A 180 29.62 6.40 8.59
C CYS A 180 29.19 6.98 7.24
N VAL A 181 29.93 7.98 6.76
CA VAL A 181 29.94 8.37 5.34
C VAL A 181 31.07 7.56 4.68
N PRO A 182 30.78 6.61 3.76
CA PRO A 182 31.78 5.70 3.21
C PRO A 182 32.99 6.39 2.58
N SER A 183 32.78 7.41 1.75
CA SER A 183 33.84 8.17 1.07
C SER A 183 34.71 9.00 2.03
N ALA A 184 34.24 9.25 3.26
CA ALA A 184 34.97 9.97 4.30
C ALA A 184 35.62 9.04 5.36
N THR A 185 35.52 7.71 5.19
CA THR A 185 35.97 6.73 6.19
C THR A 185 37.18 5.94 5.70
N THR A 186 38.21 5.79 6.53
CA THR A 186 39.44 5.03 6.20
C THR A 186 39.73 3.94 7.24
N PRO A 187 39.89 2.65 6.84
CA PRO A 187 39.68 2.14 5.48
C PRO A 187 38.21 2.25 5.04
N ALA A 188 37.97 2.35 3.73
CA ALA A 188 36.61 2.41 3.19
C ALA A 188 35.83 1.15 3.62
N PRO A 189 34.57 1.28 4.04
CA PRO A 189 33.76 0.15 4.45
C PRO A 189 33.47 -0.77 3.26
N VAL A 190 33.42 -2.08 3.51
CA VAL A 190 32.97 -3.07 2.52
C VAL A 190 31.51 -3.36 2.78
N ILE A 191 30.65 -2.99 1.82
CA ILE A 191 29.21 -3.22 1.90
C ILE A 191 28.85 -4.52 1.19
N ALA A 192 28.11 -5.39 1.88
CA ALA A 192 27.66 -6.66 1.32
C ALA A 192 26.65 -6.43 0.19
N LYS A 193 26.72 -7.26 -0.85
CA LYS A 193 25.82 -7.25 -2.00
C LYS A 193 24.96 -8.52 -2.03
N PRO A 194 23.71 -8.47 -2.50
CA PRO A 194 22.97 -7.25 -2.86
C PRO A 194 22.74 -6.34 -1.64
N PHE A 195 22.86 -5.03 -1.83
CA PHE A 195 22.71 -4.05 -0.77
C PHE A 195 21.25 -3.57 -0.71
N ARG A 196 20.59 -3.67 0.44
CA ARG A 196 19.20 -3.22 0.67
C ARG A 196 18.18 -3.70 -0.39
N PRO A 197 18.09 -5.01 -0.67
CA PRO A 197 17.09 -5.51 -1.60
C PRO A 197 15.68 -5.20 -1.06
N ASN A 198 14.79 -4.72 -1.92
CA ASN A 198 13.42 -4.31 -1.58
C ASN A 198 12.53 -4.38 -2.82
N HIS A 199 11.24 -4.05 -2.68
CA HIS A 199 10.25 -4.12 -3.76
C HIS A 199 10.16 -5.54 -4.33
N PHE A 200 10.08 -6.53 -3.44
CA PHE A 200 10.23 -7.96 -3.74
C PHE A 200 9.06 -8.56 -4.54
N TYR A 201 7.89 -7.93 -4.43
CA TYR A 201 6.64 -8.45 -4.96
C TYR A 201 6.23 -7.69 -6.22
N ASP A 202 5.42 -8.37 -7.03
CA ASP A 202 4.73 -7.87 -8.22
C ASP A 202 3.33 -8.52 -8.26
N GLU A 203 2.42 -7.97 -9.06
CA GLU A 203 1.10 -8.58 -9.26
C GLU A 203 0.80 -8.94 -10.71
N GLN A 204 0.10 -10.06 -10.92
CA GLN A 204 -0.29 -10.53 -12.24
C GLN A 204 -1.78 -10.87 -12.29
N ARG A 205 -2.45 -10.28 -13.29
CA ARG A 205 -3.88 -10.45 -13.56
C ARG A 205 -4.16 -11.57 -14.55
N LEU A 206 -5.25 -12.30 -14.36
CA LEU A 206 -5.71 -13.37 -15.26
C LEU A 206 -7.25 -13.46 -15.30
N LEU A 207 -7.82 -13.39 -16.52
CA LEU A 207 -9.21 -13.79 -16.78
C LEU A 207 -9.31 -15.33 -16.82
N LEU A 208 -10.27 -15.89 -16.09
CA LEU A 208 -10.48 -17.34 -15.98
C LEU A 208 -11.29 -17.96 -17.14
N GLY A 209 -11.71 -17.14 -18.11
CA GLY A 209 -12.43 -17.55 -19.32
C GLY A 209 -13.91 -17.87 -19.14
N ARG A 210 -14.41 -18.01 -17.91
CA ARG A 210 -15.83 -18.11 -17.55
C ARG A 210 -16.07 -17.66 -16.11
N THR A 211 -17.34 -17.53 -15.72
CA THR A 211 -17.72 -17.24 -14.33
C THR A 211 -17.81 -18.51 -13.51
N TYR A 212 -17.09 -18.54 -12.40
CA TYR A 212 -17.11 -19.54 -11.35
C TYR A 212 -17.96 -19.03 -10.18
N LYS A 213 -18.40 -19.95 -9.31
CA LYS A 213 -19.28 -19.64 -8.17
C LYS A 213 -18.51 -19.67 -6.86
N ALA A 214 -19.12 -19.09 -5.82
CA ALA A 214 -18.64 -19.27 -4.45
C ALA A 214 -18.49 -20.77 -4.13
N GLY A 215 -17.40 -21.12 -3.43
CA GLY A 215 -17.03 -22.48 -3.08
C GLY A 215 -16.22 -23.25 -4.14
N ASP A 216 -16.10 -22.75 -5.38
CA ASP A 216 -15.14 -23.31 -6.33
C ASP A 216 -13.71 -23.01 -5.86
N THR A 217 -12.75 -23.91 -6.09
CA THR A 217 -11.36 -23.73 -5.64
C THR A 217 -10.45 -23.26 -6.77
N VAL A 218 -9.61 -22.26 -6.51
CA VAL A 218 -8.55 -21.78 -7.41
C VAL A 218 -7.20 -22.20 -6.84
N ARG A 219 -6.48 -23.07 -7.55
CA ARG A 219 -5.16 -23.54 -7.15
C ARG A 219 -4.08 -22.90 -8.00
N LEU A 220 -3.09 -22.31 -7.32
CA LEU A 220 -1.86 -21.79 -7.87
C LEU A 220 -0.73 -22.79 -7.57
N ALA A 221 -0.05 -23.29 -8.59
CA ALA A 221 0.99 -24.30 -8.42
C ALA A 221 2.24 -24.02 -9.24
N VAL A 222 3.41 -24.19 -8.64
CA VAL A 222 4.68 -24.19 -9.37
C VAL A 222 4.74 -25.49 -10.18
N PRO A 223 4.87 -25.43 -11.51
CA PRO A 223 4.68 -26.60 -12.36
C PRO A 223 5.83 -27.61 -12.20
N THR A 224 5.57 -28.89 -12.40
CA THR A 224 6.61 -29.94 -12.40
C THR A 224 7.42 -30.04 -13.71
N ARG A 225 7.32 -29.02 -14.58
CA ARG A 225 7.95 -28.99 -15.91
C ARG A 225 9.14 -28.01 -15.94
N PRO A 226 10.01 -28.05 -16.96
CA PRO A 226 11.13 -27.12 -17.08
C PRO A 226 10.69 -25.65 -17.00
N GLY A 227 11.56 -24.81 -16.43
CA GLY A 227 11.29 -23.39 -16.19
C GLY A 227 10.60 -23.09 -14.86
N ALA A 228 10.29 -24.11 -14.04
CA ALA A 228 9.82 -23.93 -12.68
C ALA A 228 10.87 -23.21 -11.83
N VAL A 229 10.44 -22.21 -11.07
CA VAL A 229 11.26 -21.50 -10.08
C VAL A 229 10.49 -21.41 -8.77
N PRO A 230 11.17 -21.34 -7.61
CA PRO A 230 10.51 -21.07 -6.34
C PRO A 230 9.66 -19.80 -6.47
N THR A 231 8.42 -19.87 -6.03
CA THR A 231 7.46 -18.76 -6.13
C THR A 231 6.85 -18.52 -4.76
N THR A 232 6.96 -17.30 -4.25
CA THR A 232 6.23 -16.90 -3.05
C THR A 232 4.92 -16.26 -3.46
N VAL A 233 3.80 -16.80 -3.00
CA VAL A 233 2.46 -16.22 -3.20
C VAL A 233 2.10 -15.49 -1.92
N ASP A 234 1.77 -14.22 -2.05
CA ASP A 234 1.31 -13.36 -0.96
C ASP A 234 -0.20 -13.47 -0.78
N LEU A 235 -0.95 -13.09 -1.80
CA LEU A 235 -2.41 -13.06 -1.78
C LEU A 235 -3.02 -13.30 -3.16
N LEU A 236 -4.34 -13.53 -3.15
CA LEU A 236 -5.17 -13.59 -4.34
C LEU A 236 -6.39 -12.68 -4.18
N ASP A 237 -6.57 -11.76 -5.13
CA ASP A 237 -7.81 -11.01 -5.29
C ASP A 237 -8.69 -11.71 -6.33
N SER A 238 -9.93 -12.02 -5.97
CA SER A 238 -10.92 -12.61 -6.88
C SER A 238 -12.01 -11.59 -7.23
N GLN A 239 -12.35 -11.46 -8.51
CA GLN A 239 -13.29 -10.43 -8.98
C GLN A 239 -14.29 -10.98 -10.01
N LEU A 240 -15.51 -10.45 -9.97
CA LEU A 240 -16.49 -10.59 -11.06
C LEU A 240 -16.41 -9.38 -12.00
N VAL A 241 -15.65 -9.54 -13.07
CA VAL A 241 -15.48 -8.50 -14.10
C VAL A 241 -16.68 -8.49 -15.04
N ALA A 242 -17.26 -7.32 -15.24
CA ALA A 242 -18.38 -7.13 -16.18
C ALA A 242 -17.93 -7.35 -17.64
N ALA A 243 -18.88 -7.57 -18.56
CA ALA A 243 -18.58 -7.62 -19.98
C ALA A 243 -17.97 -6.29 -20.48
N PRO A 244 -17.15 -6.31 -21.55
CA PRO A 244 -16.51 -5.09 -22.05
C PRO A 244 -17.54 -4.03 -22.48
N HIS A 245 -17.30 -2.78 -22.04
CA HIS A 245 -18.08 -1.60 -22.44
C HIS A 245 -17.96 -1.32 -23.94
N VAL A 246 -18.99 -0.72 -24.53
CA VAL A 246 -19.02 -0.30 -25.94
C VAL A 246 -19.59 1.11 -26.07
N ALA A 247 -18.77 2.06 -26.53
CA ALA A 247 -19.21 3.43 -26.79
C ALA A 247 -19.72 3.60 -28.24
N ILE A 248 -21.04 3.61 -28.43
CA ILE A 248 -21.67 3.81 -29.75
C ILE A 248 -21.55 5.27 -30.20
N GLY A 249 -21.10 5.51 -31.43
CA GLY A 249 -20.99 6.86 -32.00
C GLY A 249 -19.69 7.60 -31.65
N ALA A 250 -18.83 6.99 -30.82
CA ALA A 250 -17.52 7.49 -30.44
C ALA A 250 -16.51 7.46 -31.61
N ALA A 251 -15.46 8.27 -31.48
CA ALA A 251 -14.28 8.23 -32.34
C ALA A 251 -13.43 7.01 -31.97
N ASN A 252 -13.71 5.87 -32.58
CA ASN A 252 -12.98 4.64 -32.34
C ASN A 252 -11.55 4.72 -32.92
N VAL A 253 -10.53 4.54 -32.08
CA VAL A 253 -9.11 4.66 -32.46
C VAL A 253 -8.67 3.72 -33.59
N LEU A 254 -9.37 2.59 -33.78
CA LEU A 254 -9.10 1.67 -34.88
C LEU A 254 -9.34 2.32 -36.25
N ALA A 255 -10.31 3.23 -36.36
CA ALA A 255 -10.57 3.98 -37.59
C ALA A 255 -9.43 4.96 -37.95
N PHE A 256 -8.55 5.26 -36.98
CA PHE A 256 -7.40 6.15 -37.14
C PHE A 256 -6.07 5.38 -37.26
N GLY A 257 -6.13 4.04 -37.28
CA GLY A 257 -4.99 3.16 -37.51
C GLY A 257 -4.31 2.61 -36.25
N ALA A 258 -4.94 2.72 -35.08
CA ALA A 258 -4.42 2.11 -33.85
C ALA A 258 -4.35 0.59 -33.98
N ASP A 259 -3.34 -0.03 -33.38
CA ASP A 259 -3.07 -1.46 -33.45
C ASP A 259 -3.44 -2.14 -32.12
N PRO A 260 -4.55 -2.90 -32.06
CA PRO A 260 -5.02 -3.55 -30.83
C PRO A 260 -4.20 -4.79 -30.44
N THR A 261 -3.17 -5.14 -31.22
CA THR A 261 -2.28 -6.27 -30.93
C THR A 261 -1.02 -5.85 -30.16
N GLY A 262 -0.79 -4.55 -30.01
CA GLY A 262 0.38 -4.00 -29.32
C GLY A 262 1.69 -4.14 -30.10
N ARG A 263 1.63 -4.50 -31.38
CA ARG A 263 2.83 -4.70 -32.22
C ARG A 263 3.37 -3.41 -32.84
N ARG A 264 2.53 -2.38 -32.95
CA ARG A 264 2.87 -1.08 -33.54
C ARG A 264 2.40 0.02 -32.61
N ASP A 265 3.20 1.08 -32.54
CA ASP A 265 2.86 2.27 -31.78
C ASP A 265 1.52 2.87 -32.28
N SER A 266 0.64 3.12 -31.32
CA SER A 266 -0.72 3.62 -31.52
C SER A 266 -0.88 5.07 -31.08
N ALA A 267 0.17 5.71 -30.54
CA ALA A 267 0.10 7.06 -30.00
C ALA A 267 -0.36 8.07 -31.07
N GLY A 268 0.20 7.99 -32.28
CA GLY A 268 -0.21 8.86 -33.39
C GLY A 268 -1.63 8.62 -33.91
N ALA A 269 -2.18 7.42 -33.74
CA ALA A 269 -3.58 7.12 -34.07
C ALA A 269 -4.53 7.67 -33.00
N ILE A 270 -4.14 7.56 -31.73
CA ILE A 270 -4.86 8.14 -30.59
C ILE A 270 -4.91 9.67 -30.72
N ASP A 271 -3.80 10.34 -31.04
CA ASP A 271 -3.77 11.79 -31.28
C ASP A 271 -4.77 12.23 -32.36
N LYS A 272 -4.84 11.47 -33.48
CA LYS A 272 -5.77 11.77 -34.58
C LYS A 272 -7.22 11.58 -34.14
N ALA A 273 -7.50 10.55 -33.35
CA ALA A 273 -8.82 10.30 -32.78
C ALA A 273 -9.23 11.44 -31.83
N ILE A 274 -8.34 11.86 -30.93
CA ILE A 274 -8.53 13.02 -30.04
C ILE A 274 -8.84 14.28 -30.87
N ALA A 275 -8.01 14.60 -31.85
CA ALA A 275 -8.20 15.79 -32.68
C ALA A 275 -9.54 15.77 -33.44
N PHE A 276 -9.99 14.60 -33.90
CA PHE A 276 -11.30 14.43 -34.53
C PHE A 276 -12.45 14.57 -33.53
N ALA A 277 -12.34 13.91 -32.38
CA ALA A 277 -13.31 13.88 -31.31
C ALA A 277 -13.59 15.30 -30.78
N ARG A 278 -12.54 16.08 -30.53
CA ARG A 278 -12.65 17.48 -30.07
C ARG A 278 -13.46 18.37 -31.02
N ARG A 279 -13.19 18.30 -32.33
CA ARG A 279 -13.94 19.09 -33.33
C ARG A 279 -15.43 18.74 -33.40
N GLY A 280 -15.78 17.51 -33.03
CA GLY A 280 -17.14 16.98 -33.11
C GLY A 280 -17.83 16.82 -31.77
N HIS A 281 -17.21 17.24 -30.66
CA HIS A 281 -17.65 16.98 -29.28
C HIS A 281 -18.03 15.51 -29.05
N ARG A 282 -17.14 14.59 -29.43
CA ARG A 282 -17.33 13.14 -29.28
C ARG A 282 -16.38 12.57 -28.24
N VAL A 283 -16.74 11.41 -27.72
CA VAL A 283 -15.85 10.55 -26.94
C VAL A 283 -14.83 9.89 -27.88
N VAL A 284 -13.58 9.74 -27.44
CA VAL A 284 -12.60 8.82 -28.02
C VAL A 284 -12.80 7.45 -27.38
N TYR A 285 -12.97 6.42 -28.20
CA TYR A 285 -13.17 5.06 -27.71
C TYR A 285 -12.00 4.15 -28.09
N ILE A 286 -11.45 3.46 -27.10
CA ILE A 286 -10.38 2.49 -27.25
C ILE A 286 -10.96 1.09 -26.96
N PRO A 287 -11.30 0.29 -28.00
CA PRO A 287 -11.93 -1.02 -27.80
C PRO A 287 -10.98 -2.03 -27.12
N PRO A 288 -11.46 -3.25 -26.80
CA PRO A 288 -10.62 -4.29 -26.23
C PRO A 288 -9.38 -4.57 -27.09
N GLY A 289 -8.22 -4.68 -26.44
CA GLY A 289 -6.93 -4.90 -27.08
C GLY A 289 -5.78 -4.38 -26.23
N THR A 290 -4.56 -4.69 -26.67
CA THR A 290 -3.33 -4.10 -26.15
C THR A 290 -2.81 -3.10 -27.16
N TYR A 291 -2.54 -1.87 -26.74
CA TYR A 291 -2.11 -0.79 -27.60
C TYR A 291 -0.75 -0.29 -27.14
N GLN A 292 0.24 -0.38 -28.02
CA GLN A 292 1.56 0.12 -27.71
C GLN A 292 1.56 1.66 -27.77
N VAL A 293 2.08 2.34 -26.75
CA VAL A 293 2.23 3.81 -26.68
C VAL A 293 3.55 4.13 -26.00
N ASN A 294 4.54 4.61 -26.75
CA ASN A 294 5.90 4.83 -26.25
C ASN A 294 6.25 6.30 -25.93
N ARG A 295 5.23 7.14 -25.74
CA ARG A 295 5.37 8.56 -25.37
C ARG A 295 4.11 9.04 -24.67
N HIS A 296 4.18 10.20 -24.03
CA HIS A 296 3.00 10.84 -23.46
C HIS A 296 2.01 11.24 -24.56
N VAL A 297 0.73 10.95 -24.32
CA VAL A 297 -0.42 11.45 -25.09
C VAL A 297 -0.93 12.69 -24.37
N VAL A 298 -0.83 13.86 -25.01
CA VAL A 298 -1.30 15.11 -24.43
C VAL A 298 -2.83 15.21 -24.58
N VAL A 299 -3.53 15.40 -23.47
CA VAL A 299 -5.00 15.44 -23.39
C VAL A 299 -5.48 16.80 -22.89
N ASP A 300 -6.54 17.31 -23.51
CA ASP A 300 -7.14 18.62 -23.23
C ASP A 300 -8.52 18.68 -23.87
N ASP A 301 -9.55 19.01 -23.11
CA ASP A 301 -10.95 19.10 -23.55
C ASP A 301 -11.40 17.84 -24.32
N VAL A 302 -11.30 16.68 -23.66
CA VAL A 302 -11.55 15.38 -24.29
C VAL A 302 -11.99 14.31 -23.29
N THR A 303 -12.95 13.48 -23.70
CA THR A 303 -13.30 12.23 -23.02
C THR A 303 -12.69 11.04 -23.74
N ILE A 304 -11.97 10.18 -23.02
CA ILE A 304 -11.38 8.93 -23.51
C ILE A 304 -11.92 7.77 -22.67
N GLU A 305 -12.62 6.85 -23.33
CA GLU A 305 -13.19 5.64 -22.72
C GLU A 305 -12.53 4.39 -23.30
N GLY A 306 -12.07 3.50 -22.43
CA GLY A 306 -11.76 2.13 -22.79
C GLY A 306 -12.97 1.20 -22.59
N ALA A 307 -12.79 -0.08 -22.88
CA ALA A 307 -13.82 -1.10 -22.71
C ALA A 307 -13.87 -1.69 -21.28
N GLY A 308 -13.07 -1.17 -20.35
CA GLY A 308 -12.80 -1.70 -19.02
C GLY A 308 -11.30 -2.01 -18.86
N SER A 309 -10.72 -1.77 -17.69
CA SER A 309 -9.28 -1.92 -17.41
C SER A 309 -8.75 -3.37 -17.49
N TRP A 310 -9.64 -4.35 -17.59
CA TRP A 310 -9.33 -5.75 -17.89
C TRP A 310 -9.27 -6.05 -19.40
N TYR A 311 -9.78 -5.15 -20.25
CA TYR A 311 -9.97 -5.39 -21.69
C TYR A 311 -9.16 -4.44 -22.57
N THR A 312 -9.04 -3.18 -22.18
CA THR A 312 -8.26 -2.17 -22.90
C THR A 312 -6.97 -1.90 -22.14
N ILE A 313 -5.84 -2.27 -22.72
CA ILE A 313 -4.50 -2.13 -22.11
C ILE A 313 -3.67 -1.19 -22.97
N ILE A 314 -3.22 -0.07 -22.40
CA ILE A 314 -2.27 0.84 -23.02
C ILE A 314 -0.89 0.54 -22.42
N LYS A 315 0.00 -0.02 -23.21
CA LYS A 315 1.32 -0.49 -22.75
C LYS A 315 2.43 0.28 -23.44
N GLY A 316 3.49 0.67 -22.75
CA GLY A 316 4.60 1.40 -23.37
C GLY A 316 5.96 0.90 -22.95
N HIS A 317 6.93 1.04 -23.84
CA HIS A 317 8.34 0.93 -23.48
C HIS A 317 8.83 2.25 -22.88
N GLN A 318 9.74 2.16 -21.91
CA GLN A 318 10.60 3.28 -21.56
C GLN A 318 11.57 3.51 -22.72
N VAL A 319 11.60 4.73 -23.25
CA VAL A 319 12.41 5.12 -24.40
C VAL A 319 13.40 6.19 -23.96
N THR A 320 14.69 5.94 -24.18
CA THR A 320 15.75 6.95 -24.00
C THR A 320 15.60 8.04 -25.04
N LEU A 321 15.63 9.29 -24.60
CA LEU A 321 15.56 10.47 -25.44
C LEU A 321 16.95 10.82 -26.00
N ASP A 322 17.00 11.34 -27.23
CA ASP A 322 18.26 11.80 -27.86
C ASP A 322 18.92 12.96 -27.09
N ALA A 323 18.10 13.75 -26.38
CA ALA A 323 18.51 14.81 -25.48
C ALA A 323 17.48 14.92 -24.33
N PRO A 324 17.88 15.43 -23.16
CA PRO A 324 16.94 15.64 -22.06
C PRO A 324 15.76 16.54 -22.48
N ALA A 325 14.56 16.21 -22.03
CA ALA A 325 13.37 17.05 -22.16
C ALA A 325 13.49 18.32 -21.29
N PRO A 326 12.63 19.34 -21.50
CA PRO A 326 12.70 20.58 -20.71
C PRO A 326 12.56 20.40 -19.20
N ASP A 327 11.89 19.35 -18.75
CA ASP A 327 11.74 18.95 -17.35
C ASP A 327 12.95 18.18 -16.79
N GLY A 328 13.96 17.92 -17.63
CA GLY A 328 15.16 17.15 -17.28
C GLY A 328 15.04 15.65 -17.54
N SER A 329 13.88 15.14 -17.96
CA SER A 329 13.69 13.72 -18.28
C SER A 329 14.67 13.29 -19.36
N VAL A 330 15.33 12.17 -19.16
CA VAL A 330 16.17 11.49 -20.15
C VAL A 330 15.45 10.30 -20.77
N HIS A 331 14.30 9.91 -20.21
CA HIS A 331 13.38 8.93 -20.79
C HIS A 331 11.96 9.47 -20.97
N THR A 332 11.19 8.81 -21.84
CA THR A 332 9.72 8.92 -21.92
C THR A 332 9.10 7.53 -21.94
N GLY A 333 7.79 7.43 -21.73
CA GLY A 333 7.07 6.16 -21.74
C GLY A 333 5.60 6.35 -22.06
N VAL A 334 4.79 5.32 -21.82
CA VAL A 334 3.33 5.46 -21.87
C VAL A 334 2.88 6.49 -20.82
N GLY A 335 1.89 7.30 -21.17
CA GLY A 335 1.19 8.12 -20.19
C GLY A 335 0.16 9.04 -20.85
N PHE A 336 -0.83 9.50 -20.08
CA PHE A 336 -1.77 10.53 -20.51
C PHE A 336 -1.54 11.80 -19.69
N TYR A 337 -1.16 12.89 -20.37
CA TYR A 337 -0.69 14.09 -19.70
C TYR A 337 -1.54 15.31 -20.04
N GLY A 338 -1.91 16.08 -19.02
CA GLY A 338 -2.30 17.47 -19.21
C GLY A 338 -1.11 18.29 -19.72
N LYS A 339 -1.39 19.47 -20.27
CA LYS A 339 -0.34 20.45 -20.55
C LYS A 339 0.28 20.93 -19.24
N ASP A 340 1.50 21.43 -19.32
CA ASP A 340 2.13 22.13 -18.20
C ASP A 340 1.24 23.29 -17.73
N ALA A 341 1.16 23.50 -16.41
CA ALA A 341 0.42 24.62 -15.84
C ALA A 341 0.93 25.98 -16.37
N SER A 342 2.24 26.09 -16.61
CA SER A 342 2.88 27.28 -17.20
C SER A 342 2.43 27.56 -18.65
N ALA A 343 1.96 26.54 -19.37
CA ALA A 343 1.39 26.63 -20.70
C ALA A 343 -0.15 26.80 -20.69
N GLY A 344 -0.73 27.07 -19.53
CA GLY A 344 -2.17 27.24 -19.31
C GLY A 344 -2.91 26.00 -18.82
N GLY A 345 -2.21 24.87 -18.66
CA GLY A 345 -2.80 23.61 -18.22
C GLY A 345 -3.82 23.01 -19.19
N SER A 346 -4.26 21.80 -18.89
CA SER A 346 -5.42 21.18 -19.53
C SER A 346 -6.66 21.32 -18.67
N HIS A 347 -7.83 21.26 -19.31
CA HIS A 347 -9.12 21.28 -18.64
C HIS A 347 -10.11 20.31 -19.29
N ASN A 348 -11.18 19.95 -18.58
CA ASN A 348 -12.29 19.14 -19.12
C ASN A 348 -11.81 17.81 -19.74
N VAL A 349 -10.91 17.11 -19.04
CA VAL A 349 -10.39 15.81 -19.45
C VAL A 349 -11.07 14.71 -18.65
N HIS A 350 -11.58 13.69 -19.33
CA HIS A 350 -12.26 12.56 -18.68
C HIS A 350 -11.67 11.25 -19.18
N LEU A 351 -10.95 10.54 -18.32
CA LEU A 351 -10.29 9.27 -18.63
C LEU A 351 -10.99 8.15 -17.87
N SER A 352 -11.43 7.09 -18.57
CA SER A 352 -12.02 5.94 -17.88
C SER A 352 -11.87 4.59 -18.58
N GLY A 353 -11.85 3.52 -17.78
CA GLY A 353 -12.06 2.16 -18.26
C GLY A 353 -10.92 1.56 -19.09
N PHE A 354 -9.66 1.86 -18.76
CA PHE A 354 -8.50 1.20 -19.39
C PHE A 354 -7.35 1.01 -18.39
N ALA A 355 -6.41 0.13 -18.74
CA ALA A 355 -5.16 -0.04 -18.01
C ALA A 355 -4.02 0.75 -18.65
N ILE A 356 -3.07 1.20 -17.84
CA ILE A 356 -1.78 1.76 -18.24
C ILE A 356 -0.68 0.85 -17.67
N GLU A 357 0.14 0.29 -18.54
CA GLU A 357 1.27 -0.57 -18.16
C GLU A 357 2.58 0.04 -18.67
N GLY A 358 3.41 0.50 -17.75
CA GLY A 358 4.75 1.02 -18.06
C GLY A 358 5.79 -0.08 -18.26
N ASP A 359 7.04 0.36 -18.43
CA ASP A 359 8.23 -0.50 -18.51
C ASP A 359 9.37 0.12 -17.68
N VAL A 360 9.03 0.63 -16.50
CA VAL A 360 9.96 1.32 -15.58
C VAL A 360 10.48 0.30 -14.58
N ARG A 361 11.81 0.20 -14.44
CA ARG A 361 12.47 -0.88 -13.66
C ARG A 361 13.39 -0.37 -12.57
N GLU A 362 13.67 0.93 -12.55
CA GLU A 362 14.45 1.59 -11.53
C GLU A 362 13.93 3.00 -11.29
N ARG A 363 14.35 3.63 -10.20
CA ARG A 363 13.90 4.98 -9.89
C ARG A 363 14.86 5.99 -10.47
N ILE A 364 14.38 6.78 -11.43
CA ILE A 364 15.07 7.97 -11.91
C ILE A 364 14.14 9.15 -11.65
N ASP A 365 14.43 9.94 -10.61
CA ASP A 365 13.48 10.96 -10.13
C ASP A 365 13.13 12.01 -11.19
N THR A 366 14.11 12.39 -12.01
CA THR A 366 13.94 13.41 -13.06
C THR A 366 13.02 12.96 -14.18
N ASP A 367 12.87 11.65 -14.41
CA ASP A 367 12.07 11.14 -15.53
C ASP A 367 10.58 11.22 -15.24
N GLN A 368 9.83 11.86 -16.13
CA GLN A 368 8.37 11.91 -16.08
C GLN A 368 7.73 10.67 -16.71
N VAL A 369 8.13 9.46 -16.34
CA VAL A 369 7.55 8.20 -16.85
C VAL A 369 6.40 7.69 -15.96
N ASN A 370 5.41 8.56 -15.75
CA ASN A 370 4.25 8.31 -14.89
C ASN A 370 3.04 7.87 -15.73
N GLY A 371 2.06 7.21 -15.11
CA GLY A 371 0.83 6.80 -15.80
C GLY A 371 -0.02 7.99 -16.25
N ILE A 372 -0.25 8.93 -15.34
CA ILE A 372 -0.96 10.20 -15.60
C ILE A 372 -0.11 11.35 -15.07
N GLY A 373 -0.11 12.50 -15.75
CA GLY A 373 0.50 13.70 -15.18
C GLY A 373 0.13 15.03 -15.84
N GLY A 374 0.89 16.08 -15.50
CA GLY A 374 0.62 17.47 -15.91
C GLY A 374 -0.53 18.11 -15.13
N ALA A 375 -1.04 19.25 -15.63
CA ALA A 375 -2.13 20.00 -15.00
C ALA A 375 -3.49 19.68 -15.67
N LEU A 376 -4.47 19.24 -14.88
CA LEU A 376 -5.76 18.70 -15.36
C LEU A 376 -6.96 19.29 -14.59
N SER A 377 -7.28 20.56 -14.82
CA SER A 377 -8.41 21.20 -14.14
C SER A 377 -9.77 20.65 -14.61
N ASP A 378 -10.79 20.71 -13.76
CA ASP A 378 -12.18 20.32 -14.12
C ASP A 378 -12.27 18.93 -14.81
N SER A 379 -11.53 17.95 -14.28
CA SER A 379 -11.26 16.68 -14.95
C SER A 379 -11.62 15.48 -14.07
N THR A 380 -11.79 14.31 -14.70
CA THR A 380 -12.07 13.05 -14.01
C THR A 380 -11.17 11.90 -14.49
N ILE A 381 -10.74 11.06 -13.55
CA ILE A 381 -9.96 9.84 -13.81
C ILE A 381 -10.62 8.68 -13.05
N GLU A 382 -11.22 7.75 -13.79
CA GLU A 382 -12.10 6.74 -13.21
C GLU A 382 -11.84 5.31 -13.69
N GLY A 383 -11.79 4.36 -12.75
CA GLY A 383 -11.79 2.93 -13.09
C GLY A 383 -10.56 2.46 -13.87
N LEU A 384 -9.43 3.14 -13.71
CA LEU A 384 -8.16 2.74 -14.33
C LEU A 384 -7.45 1.67 -13.52
N TYR A 385 -6.57 0.94 -14.19
CA TYR A 385 -5.53 0.11 -13.57
C TYR A 385 -4.16 0.62 -14.02
N ILE A 386 -3.30 1.07 -13.11
CA ILE A 386 -2.00 1.66 -13.46
C ILE A 386 -0.89 0.84 -12.80
N HIS A 387 0.10 0.45 -13.60
CA HIS A 387 1.08 -0.58 -13.24
C HIS A 387 2.43 -0.32 -13.91
N HIS A 388 3.54 -0.59 -13.19
CA HIS A 388 4.92 -0.52 -13.70
C HIS A 388 5.35 0.84 -14.27
N THR A 389 4.83 1.92 -13.70
CA THR A 389 5.27 3.29 -13.97
C THR A 389 6.14 3.79 -12.81
N LYS A 390 6.80 4.96 -12.96
CA LYS A 390 7.54 5.55 -11.83
C LYS A 390 6.56 5.96 -10.73
N VAL A 391 5.61 6.82 -11.10
CA VAL A 391 4.48 7.23 -10.26
C VAL A 391 3.20 6.86 -10.99
N GLY A 392 2.17 6.45 -10.25
CA GLY A 392 0.87 6.15 -10.87
C GLY A 392 0.25 7.42 -11.47
N MET A 393 0.14 8.47 -10.66
CA MET A 393 -0.36 9.79 -11.09
C MET A 393 0.42 10.94 -10.44
N TRP A 394 1.15 11.74 -11.22
CA TRP A 394 1.91 12.90 -10.72
C TRP A 394 1.39 14.19 -11.33
N PHE A 395 0.72 15.02 -10.53
CA PHE A 395 0.12 16.27 -11.01
C PHE A 395 0.98 17.46 -10.60
N ASP A 396 1.41 18.24 -11.59
CA ASP A 396 2.10 19.51 -11.38
C ASP A 396 1.11 20.66 -11.62
N GLY A 397 0.65 21.29 -10.54
CA GLY A 397 -0.24 22.44 -10.62
C GLY A 397 0.49 23.76 -10.96
N PRO A 398 -0.19 24.91 -10.81
CA PRO A 398 -1.52 25.07 -10.23
C PRO A 398 -2.65 24.47 -11.10
N MET A 399 -3.62 23.84 -10.43
CA MET A 399 -4.83 23.31 -11.05
C MET A 399 -5.94 23.12 -10.00
N SER A 400 -7.18 22.91 -10.45
CA SER A 400 -8.32 22.77 -9.54
C SER A 400 -9.39 21.80 -10.01
N ASN A 401 -10.20 21.29 -9.08
CA ASN A 401 -11.42 20.52 -9.39
C ASN A 401 -11.14 19.22 -10.18
N LEU A 402 -10.10 18.49 -9.79
CA LEU A 402 -9.82 17.14 -10.29
C LEU A 402 -10.50 16.09 -9.40
N ARG A 403 -11.12 15.07 -10.02
CA ARG A 403 -11.71 13.93 -9.30
C ARG A 403 -11.10 12.61 -9.77
N ILE A 404 -10.51 11.86 -8.84
CA ILE A 404 -9.83 10.59 -9.11
C ILE A 404 -10.53 9.49 -8.31
N THR A 405 -11.25 8.60 -8.99
CA THR A 405 -12.13 7.65 -8.31
C THR A 405 -12.08 6.22 -8.84
N GLY A 406 -12.14 5.24 -7.95
CA GLY A 406 -12.35 3.84 -8.37
C GLY A 406 -11.16 3.21 -9.08
N ASN A 407 -9.94 3.75 -8.92
CA ASN A 407 -8.75 3.27 -9.62
C ASN A 407 -7.99 2.22 -8.80
N VAL A 408 -7.24 1.36 -9.50
CA VAL A 408 -6.22 0.48 -8.91
C VAL A 408 -4.85 0.95 -9.38
N ILE A 409 -3.94 1.21 -8.44
CA ILE A 409 -2.55 1.61 -8.71
C ILE A 409 -1.65 0.59 -8.00
N ALA A 410 -0.87 -0.16 -8.77
CA ALA A 410 -0.02 -1.22 -8.23
C ALA A 410 1.41 -1.09 -8.74
N ASP A 411 2.37 -1.60 -7.96
CA ASP A 411 3.79 -1.80 -8.30
C ASP A 411 4.42 -0.56 -8.96
N GLN A 412 4.35 0.55 -8.24
CA GLN A 412 5.01 1.80 -8.60
C GLN A 412 6.38 1.85 -7.93
N ILE A 413 7.38 2.39 -8.61
CA ILE A 413 8.74 2.50 -8.05
C ILE A 413 8.91 3.74 -7.15
N ALA A 414 7.99 4.70 -7.25
CA ALA A 414 7.85 5.83 -6.35
C ALA A 414 6.40 5.91 -5.86
N ASP A 415 5.83 7.12 -5.79
CA ASP A 415 4.49 7.37 -5.26
C ASP A 415 3.38 6.65 -6.05
N GLY A 416 2.27 6.33 -5.39
CA GLY A 416 1.05 5.94 -6.08
C GLY A 416 0.41 7.13 -6.78
N LEU A 417 0.21 8.22 -6.04
CA LEU A 417 -0.34 9.48 -6.53
C LEU A 417 0.22 10.65 -5.74
N ASN A 418 0.60 11.73 -6.44
CA ASN A 418 1.05 12.98 -5.80
C ASN A 418 0.34 14.21 -6.38
N PHE A 419 -0.30 14.97 -5.50
CA PHE A 419 -0.71 16.35 -5.77
C PHE A 419 0.47 17.28 -5.48
N HIS A 420 1.25 17.56 -6.51
CA HIS A 420 2.42 18.41 -6.41
C HIS A 420 2.08 19.85 -6.82
N THR A 421 2.37 20.78 -5.92
CA THR A 421 2.31 22.24 -6.06
C THR A 421 0.97 22.83 -6.56
N GLY A 422 0.28 23.58 -5.69
CA GLY A 422 -0.88 24.39 -6.09
C GLY A 422 -2.09 23.60 -6.62
N VAL A 423 -2.26 22.34 -6.25
CA VAL A 423 -3.48 21.57 -6.55
C VAL A 423 -4.56 21.94 -5.53
N THR A 424 -5.76 22.27 -6.01
CA THR A 424 -6.84 22.75 -5.15
C THR A 424 -8.20 22.13 -5.43
N ASP A 425 -9.10 22.14 -4.44
CA ASP A 425 -10.51 21.74 -4.60
C ASP A 425 -10.68 20.36 -5.26
N SER A 426 -9.75 19.43 -5.00
CA SER A 426 -9.66 18.14 -5.71
C SER A 426 -9.91 16.95 -4.77
N LEU A 427 -10.39 15.85 -5.34
CA LEU A 427 -10.80 14.64 -4.62
C LEU A 427 -10.08 13.40 -5.14
N VAL A 428 -9.50 12.63 -4.23
CA VAL A 428 -9.03 11.26 -4.47
C VAL A 428 -9.86 10.33 -3.58
N GLN A 429 -10.78 9.58 -4.19
CA GLN A 429 -11.74 8.78 -3.45
C GLN A 429 -11.87 7.36 -3.95
N ASN A 430 -11.99 6.39 -3.04
CA ASN A 430 -12.29 5.00 -3.40
C ASN A 430 -11.24 4.41 -4.35
N ASN A 431 -9.96 4.68 -4.14
CA ASN A 431 -8.86 4.10 -4.92
C ASN A 431 -8.11 3.06 -4.10
N PHE A 432 -7.57 2.05 -4.78
CA PHE A 432 -6.73 1.02 -4.19
C PHE A 432 -5.29 1.20 -4.65
N VAL A 433 -4.36 1.31 -3.71
CA VAL A 433 -2.93 1.48 -3.97
C VAL A 433 -2.16 0.36 -3.27
N ARG A 434 -1.33 -0.39 -3.99
CA ARG A 434 -0.51 -1.46 -3.41
C ARG A 434 0.92 -1.43 -3.91
N ASN A 435 1.88 -1.72 -3.01
CA ASN A 435 3.28 -1.95 -3.36
C ASN A 435 3.95 -0.76 -4.06
N THR A 436 3.83 0.44 -3.49
CA THR A 436 4.53 1.65 -3.97
C THR A 436 5.96 1.71 -3.42
N GLY A 437 6.88 2.30 -4.16
CA GLY A 437 8.27 2.51 -3.76
C GLY A 437 8.53 3.85 -3.05
N ASP A 438 7.47 4.59 -2.73
CA ASP A 438 7.41 5.80 -1.90
C ASP A 438 5.97 5.99 -1.37
N ASP A 439 5.61 7.22 -0.98
CA ASP A 439 4.30 7.62 -0.50
C ASP A 439 3.15 7.06 -1.36
N GLY A 440 2.24 6.28 -0.75
CA GLY A 440 1.10 5.73 -1.48
C GLY A 440 0.21 6.81 -2.09
N LEU A 441 -0.21 7.79 -1.26
CA LEU A 441 -0.90 9.01 -1.67
C LEU A 441 -0.25 10.23 -1.01
N ALA A 442 0.08 11.25 -1.79
CA ALA A 442 0.75 12.44 -1.28
C ALA A 442 0.09 13.74 -1.72
N MET A 443 0.12 14.74 -0.82
CA MET A 443 -0.06 16.15 -1.16
C MET A 443 1.22 16.89 -0.82
N TRP A 444 1.97 17.30 -1.84
CA TRP A 444 3.21 18.06 -1.65
C TRP A 444 3.04 19.52 -2.08
N SER A 445 2.88 20.40 -1.09
CA SER A 445 2.76 21.85 -1.30
C SER A 445 4.10 22.52 -1.59
N GLU A 446 4.91 22.00 -2.52
CA GLU A 446 6.21 22.58 -2.86
C GLU A 446 6.01 23.98 -3.45
N LYS A 447 6.52 25.04 -2.79
CA LYS A 447 6.50 26.46 -3.21
C LYS A 447 5.11 27.12 -3.41
N THR A 448 4.07 26.34 -3.65
CA THR A 448 2.68 26.78 -3.83
C THR A 448 1.78 25.85 -3.03
N GLY A 449 1.00 26.44 -2.13
CA GLY A 449 0.11 25.71 -1.23
C GLY A 449 -0.95 24.90 -1.97
N ASN A 450 -1.03 23.60 -1.69
CA ASN A 450 -2.22 22.81 -1.99
C ASN A 450 -3.35 23.23 -1.04
N ALA A 451 -4.61 23.24 -1.50
CA ALA A 451 -5.71 23.65 -0.63
C ALA A 451 -7.06 22.99 -0.92
N ARG A 452 -7.84 22.72 0.14
CA ARG A 452 -9.21 22.17 0.03
C ARG A 452 -9.27 20.85 -0.74
N ASN A 453 -8.23 20.03 -0.63
CA ASN A 453 -8.21 18.70 -1.22
C ASN A 453 -8.69 17.66 -0.21
N THR A 454 -9.25 16.56 -0.73
CA THR A 454 -9.76 15.46 0.09
C THR A 454 -9.23 14.13 -0.42
N PHE A 455 -8.64 13.33 0.48
CA PHE A 455 -8.34 11.91 0.27
C PHE A 455 -9.30 11.07 1.11
N ASP A 456 -10.23 10.37 0.47
CA ASP A 456 -11.38 9.74 1.12
C ASP A 456 -11.60 8.27 0.73
N HIS A 457 -11.86 7.39 1.70
CA HIS A 457 -12.18 5.97 1.43
C HIS A 457 -11.18 5.25 0.51
N ASN A 458 -9.88 5.57 0.57
CA ASN A 458 -8.85 4.85 -0.20
C ASN A 458 -8.25 3.72 0.62
N THR A 459 -7.81 2.65 -0.04
CA THR A 459 -6.98 1.62 0.58
C THR A 459 -5.55 1.76 0.08
N VAL A 460 -4.58 1.86 0.99
CA VAL A 460 -3.14 1.87 0.68
C VAL A 460 -2.48 0.72 1.42
N GLN A 461 -1.76 -0.15 0.70
CA GLN A 461 -1.20 -1.38 1.25
C GLN A 461 0.26 -1.54 0.82
N THR A 462 1.11 -1.90 1.79
CA THR A 462 2.53 -2.25 1.59
C THR A 462 3.38 -1.21 0.82
N PRO A 463 3.35 0.09 1.15
CA PRO A 463 4.37 1.01 0.64
C PRO A 463 5.75 0.58 1.17
N VAL A 464 6.68 0.31 0.26
CA VAL A 464 8.02 -0.24 0.51
C VAL A 464 8.95 0.79 1.16
N LEU A 465 8.73 2.07 0.87
CA LEU A 465 9.42 3.22 1.46
C LEU A 465 8.37 4.25 1.85
N ALA A 466 8.71 5.09 2.82
CA ALA A 466 7.93 6.27 3.18
C ALA A 466 6.54 5.88 3.69
N ASN A 467 5.50 6.61 3.27
CA ASN A 467 4.22 6.60 3.97
C ASN A 467 3.08 5.96 3.17
N GLY A 468 1.98 5.61 3.85
CA GLY A 468 0.73 5.30 3.17
C GLY A 468 0.09 6.55 2.61
N ILE A 469 -0.19 7.53 3.47
CA ILE A 469 -0.68 8.85 3.08
C ILE A 469 0.20 9.93 3.72
N ALA A 470 0.73 10.85 2.92
CA ALA A 470 1.56 11.96 3.36
C ALA A 470 0.99 13.32 2.95
N ILE A 471 0.87 14.23 3.92
CA ILE A 471 0.52 15.63 3.68
C ILE A 471 1.74 16.48 4.05
N TYR A 472 2.27 17.19 3.06
CA TYR A 472 3.35 18.15 3.22
C TYR A 472 2.83 19.57 3.02
N GLY A 473 2.51 20.23 4.14
CA GLY A 473 1.97 21.59 4.13
C GLY A 473 0.57 21.73 3.53
N GLY A 474 0.20 22.98 3.22
CA GLY A 474 -1.07 23.29 2.54
C GLY A 474 -2.17 23.77 3.48
N THR A 475 -3.37 23.97 2.95
CA THR A 475 -4.46 24.68 3.65
C THR A 475 -5.81 23.95 3.52
N ASP A 476 -6.51 23.76 4.64
CA ASP A 476 -7.88 23.23 4.67
C ASP A 476 -8.04 21.85 3.97
N ASN A 477 -7.09 20.94 4.18
CA ASN A 477 -7.11 19.60 3.57
C ASN A 477 -7.79 18.57 4.49
N THR A 478 -8.33 17.51 3.90
CA THR A 478 -9.01 16.41 4.61
C THR A 478 -8.49 15.03 4.18
N VAL A 479 -8.28 14.15 5.15
CA VAL A 479 -7.94 12.73 4.97
C VAL A 479 -8.94 11.89 5.77
N SER A 480 -9.89 11.25 5.10
CA SER A 480 -11.03 10.59 5.76
C SER A 480 -11.25 9.14 5.37
N ASP A 481 -11.63 8.31 6.35
CA ASP A 481 -12.16 6.97 6.14
C ASP A 481 -11.27 6.02 5.30
N ASN A 482 -9.97 6.27 5.25
CA ASN A 482 -9.01 5.45 4.51
C ASN A 482 -8.61 4.20 5.32
N LEU A 483 -8.19 3.14 4.62
CA LEU A 483 -7.55 1.96 5.19
C LEU A 483 -6.07 1.93 4.77
N ILE A 484 -5.16 2.04 5.73
CA ILE A 484 -3.72 2.08 5.44
C ILE A 484 -3.00 0.95 6.15
N ALA A 485 -2.31 0.11 5.40
CA ALA A 485 -1.73 -1.11 5.90
C ALA A 485 -0.27 -1.28 5.50
N ASP A 486 0.47 -1.86 6.43
CA ASP A 486 1.75 -2.50 6.16
C ASP A 486 2.90 -1.63 5.58
N PRO A 487 3.09 -0.35 5.96
CA PRO A 487 4.28 0.40 5.56
C PRO A 487 5.55 -0.31 6.05
N ILE A 488 6.65 -0.23 5.30
CA ILE A 488 7.83 -1.09 5.53
C ILE A 488 8.97 -0.38 6.27
N ARG A 489 9.40 0.78 5.79
CA ARG A 489 10.55 1.51 6.34
C ARG A 489 10.51 2.99 6.02
N GLU A 490 11.19 3.78 6.86
CA GLU A 490 11.47 5.21 6.64
C GLU A 490 10.21 6.08 6.39
N GLY A 491 9.06 5.64 6.91
CA GLY A 491 7.80 6.36 6.98
C GLY A 491 6.72 5.48 7.63
N SER A 492 5.44 5.87 7.57
CA SER A 492 4.38 5.17 8.30
C SER A 492 3.02 5.31 7.63
N ALA A 493 1.93 4.88 8.27
CA ALA A 493 0.62 4.91 7.63
C ALA A 493 0.17 6.35 7.31
N LEU A 494 0.26 7.27 8.27
CA LEU A 494 -0.15 8.67 8.11
C LEU A 494 1.00 9.62 8.46
N HIS A 495 1.30 10.57 7.59
CA HIS A 495 2.36 11.55 7.80
C HIS A 495 1.88 12.99 7.65
N VAL A 496 2.24 13.82 8.63
CA VAL A 496 2.09 15.28 8.60
C VAL A 496 3.48 15.89 8.64
N GLY A 497 4.00 16.28 7.47
CA GLY A 497 5.40 16.69 7.31
C GLY A 497 5.55 18.17 7.00
N SER A 498 6.29 18.90 7.82
CA SER A 498 6.82 20.23 7.46
C SER A 498 8.25 20.09 6.96
N ARG A 499 8.40 19.57 5.73
CA ARG A 499 9.69 19.32 5.07
C ARG A 499 9.61 19.47 3.54
N PHE A 500 10.74 19.31 2.86
CA PHE A 500 10.84 19.28 1.40
C PHE A 500 10.43 20.59 0.72
N GLY A 501 10.76 21.73 1.33
CA GLY A 501 10.42 23.04 0.76
C GLY A 501 8.91 23.31 0.69
N ALA A 502 8.09 22.52 1.38
CA ALA A 502 6.63 22.70 1.39
C ALA A 502 6.23 24.02 2.06
N GLU A 503 5.17 24.64 1.56
CA GLU A 503 4.49 25.75 2.22
C GLU A 503 3.98 25.33 3.62
N PRO A 504 3.85 26.25 4.60
CA PRO A 504 3.34 25.91 5.92
C PRO A 504 1.94 25.28 5.87
N PHE A 505 1.59 24.54 6.93
CA PHE A 505 0.20 24.24 7.20
C PHE A 505 -0.52 25.53 7.62
N THR A 506 -1.68 25.81 7.04
CA THR A 506 -2.56 26.90 7.49
C THR A 506 -4.02 26.46 7.49
N GLY A 507 -4.91 27.24 8.12
CA GLY A 507 -6.31 26.83 8.26
C GLY A 507 -6.41 25.54 9.07
N HIS A 508 -7.08 24.52 8.51
CA HIS A 508 -7.18 23.20 9.14
C HIS A 508 -6.52 22.06 8.36
N LEU A 509 -6.21 20.98 9.08
CA LEU A 509 -6.01 19.64 8.53
C LEU A 509 -6.89 18.67 9.33
N TRP A 510 -7.85 18.05 8.65
CA TRP A 510 -8.71 17.05 9.27
C TRP A 510 -8.28 15.66 8.86
N ILE A 511 -8.01 14.82 9.85
CA ILE A 511 -7.68 13.41 9.69
C ILE A 511 -8.77 12.68 10.46
N THR A 512 -9.70 12.05 9.75
CA THR A 512 -10.94 11.59 10.40
C THR A 512 -11.29 10.17 10.03
N GLY A 513 -11.48 9.31 11.03
CA GLY A 513 -12.02 7.98 10.83
C GLY A 513 -11.13 7.07 9.99
N ASN A 514 -9.83 7.32 9.86
CA ASN A 514 -8.96 6.38 9.15
C ASN A 514 -8.67 5.15 10.02
N THR A 515 -8.43 4.01 9.39
CA THR A 515 -7.90 2.83 10.06
C THR A 515 -6.50 2.53 9.56
N THR A 516 -5.53 2.48 10.47
CA THR A 516 -4.16 2.05 10.15
C THR A 516 -3.89 0.68 10.76
N VAL A 517 -3.15 -0.16 10.05
CA VAL A 517 -2.78 -1.48 10.55
C VAL A 517 -1.31 -1.80 10.31
N ARG A 518 -0.65 -2.38 11.34
CA ARG A 518 0.75 -2.83 11.26
C ARG A 518 1.72 -1.73 10.83
N ALA A 519 1.41 -0.51 11.26
CA ALA A 519 2.12 0.71 10.95
C ALA A 519 3.22 1.03 12.00
N GLY A 520 3.81 2.23 11.89
CA GLY A 520 4.87 2.71 12.77
C GLY A 520 6.16 1.94 12.54
N THR A 521 6.84 2.15 11.42
CA THR A 521 8.03 1.36 11.05
C THR A 521 9.25 1.73 11.88
N TYR A 522 10.34 0.99 11.71
CA TYR A 522 11.65 1.41 12.22
C TYR A 522 12.28 2.46 11.27
N GLU A 523 12.74 3.58 11.81
CA GLU A 523 13.52 4.59 11.07
C GLU A 523 15.01 4.25 11.22
N LEU A 524 15.66 3.94 10.10
CA LEU A 524 16.99 3.34 10.09
C LEU A 524 18.12 4.31 10.48
N ASN A 525 17.94 5.62 10.25
CA ASN A 525 18.95 6.63 10.49
C ASN A 525 18.99 7.04 11.97
N TRP A 526 17.83 7.33 12.54
CA TRP A 526 17.59 7.68 13.93
C TRP A 526 17.61 6.47 14.87
N LYS A 527 17.38 5.28 14.32
CA LYS A 527 17.33 4.02 15.08
C LYS A 527 16.25 4.02 16.16
N ILE A 528 15.06 4.50 15.78
CA ILE A 528 13.87 4.58 16.63
C ILE A 528 12.63 4.12 15.87
N GLY A 529 11.58 3.78 16.62
CA GLY A 529 10.28 3.47 16.06
C GLY A 529 9.45 4.71 15.73
N LEU A 530 8.79 4.72 14.57
CA LEU A 530 7.82 5.74 14.18
C LEU A 530 6.44 5.49 14.81
N GLY A 531 5.56 6.49 14.69
CA GLY A 531 4.14 6.38 15.02
C GLY A 531 3.33 5.88 13.83
N ALA A 532 2.21 5.19 14.06
CA ALA A 532 1.21 4.90 13.02
C ALA A 532 0.78 6.17 12.28
N ILE A 533 0.55 7.24 13.05
CA ILE A 533 0.59 8.62 12.60
C ILE A 533 1.83 9.31 13.15
N TRP A 534 2.51 10.10 12.32
CA TRP A 534 3.66 10.88 12.77
C TRP A 534 3.71 12.30 12.19
N PHE A 535 4.05 13.24 13.06
CA PHE A 535 4.18 14.66 12.79
C PHE A 535 5.65 15.02 12.81
N TYR A 536 6.15 15.60 11.71
CA TYR A 536 7.57 15.90 11.56
C TYR A 536 7.81 17.36 11.21
N ALA A 537 8.28 18.14 12.19
CA ALA A 537 8.67 19.53 12.02
C ALA A 537 10.19 19.63 11.74
N LEU A 538 10.56 19.70 10.45
CA LEU A 538 11.96 19.83 10.02
C LEU A 538 12.31 21.25 9.59
N GLU A 539 11.41 21.92 8.87
CA GLU A 539 11.71 23.21 8.23
C GLU A 539 10.90 24.38 8.76
N LYS A 540 9.76 24.11 9.42
CA LYS A 540 8.81 25.11 9.94
C LYS A 540 8.07 24.51 11.15
N ASN A 541 7.37 25.37 11.89
CA ASN A 541 6.43 24.93 12.91
C ASN A 541 5.26 24.19 12.28
N ILE A 542 4.63 23.32 13.07
CA ILE A 542 3.30 22.80 12.80
C ILE A 542 2.38 23.38 13.88
N ASP A 543 1.57 24.38 13.52
CA ASP A 543 0.72 25.16 14.43
C ASP A 543 -0.68 25.50 13.85
N ALA A 544 -1.03 24.90 12.70
CA ALA A 544 -2.39 24.93 12.16
C ALA A 544 -3.39 24.14 13.03
N ASP A 545 -4.70 24.27 12.80
CA ASP A 545 -5.72 23.45 13.48
C ASP A 545 -5.71 22.03 12.91
N ILE A 546 -5.02 21.10 13.60
CA ILE A 546 -4.96 19.71 13.17
C ILE A 546 -5.79 18.84 14.10
N GLN A 547 -6.77 18.16 13.53
CA GLN A 547 -7.69 17.29 14.27
C GLN A 547 -7.60 15.87 13.75
N VAL A 548 -7.30 14.93 14.65
CA VAL A 548 -7.32 13.48 14.43
C VAL A 548 -8.54 12.94 15.19
N THR A 549 -9.59 12.56 14.47
CA THR A 549 -10.90 12.26 15.08
C THR A 549 -11.50 10.95 14.60
N GLY A 550 -11.77 10.02 15.51
CA GLY A 550 -12.41 8.74 15.17
C GLY A 550 -11.48 7.71 14.53
N ASP A 551 -10.18 8.01 14.43
CA ASP A 551 -9.17 7.14 13.84
C ASP A 551 -8.89 5.91 14.71
N THR A 552 -8.56 4.80 14.05
CA THR A 552 -8.27 3.52 14.71
C THR A 552 -6.88 3.02 14.30
N PHE A 553 -6.00 2.82 15.28
CA PHE A 553 -4.63 2.36 15.07
C PHE A 553 -4.46 0.94 15.60
N LEU A 554 -4.25 -0.02 14.69
CA LEU A 554 -4.25 -1.45 14.98
C LEU A 554 -2.86 -2.06 14.82
N ASP A 555 -2.43 -2.86 15.79
CA ASP A 555 -1.21 -3.69 15.71
C ASP A 555 0.06 -2.90 15.34
N ASN A 556 0.25 -1.73 15.94
CA ASN A 556 1.37 -0.85 15.61
C ASN A 556 2.71 -1.46 16.07
N THR A 557 3.73 -1.41 15.21
CA THR A 557 5.04 -2.03 15.51
C THR A 557 5.74 -1.31 16.65
N TYR A 558 5.69 0.03 16.66
CA TYR A 558 6.26 0.84 17.73
C TYR A 558 5.19 1.72 18.36
N ASN A 559 5.09 2.99 17.95
CA ASN A 559 4.18 3.95 18.57
C ASN A 559 2.87 4.05 17.77
N ALA A 560 1.79 4.46 18.42
CA ALA A 560 0.57 4.83 17.73
C ALA A 560 0.70 6.26 17.17
N ILE A 561 1.13 7.20 18.01
CA ILE A 561 1.29 8.62 17.67
C ILE A 561 2.75 9.03 17.93
N MET A 562 3.36 9.73 16.98
CA MET A 562 4.69 10.33 17.17
C MET A 562 4.70 11.80 16.75
N LEU A 563 5.29 12.65 17.59
CA LEU A 563 5.56 14.05 17.26
C LEU A 563 7.06 14.28 17.39
N VAL A 564 7.71 14.74 16.32
CA VAL A 564 9.16 14.81 16.26
C VAL A 564 9.66 16.06 15.54
N THR A 565 10.73 16.63 16.08
CA THR A 565 11.60 17.59 15.40
C THR A 565 12.97 16.96 15.21
N ASP A 566 13.61 17.19 14.07
CA ASP A 566 14.95 16.63 13.84
C ASP A 566 15.97 17.26 14.80
N TRP A 567 16.99 16.49 15.18
CA TRP A 567 17.98 16.91 16.16
C TRP A 567 18.65 18.24 15.83
N PRO A 568 19.07 18.54 14.58
CA PRO A 568 19.73 19.80 14.25
C PRO A 568 18.83 21.04 14.39
N VAL A 569 17.50 20.85 14.46
CA VAL A 569 16.50 21.92 14.53
C VAL A 569 15.56 21.79 15.72
N LYS A 570 15.86 20.91 16.68
CA LYS A 570 14.99 20.56 17.82
C LYS A 570 14.56 21.75 18.68
N ASP A 571 15.35 22.82 18.70
CA ASP A 571 15.09 24.05 19.46
C ASP A 571 14.56 25.20 18.58
N LYS A 572 14.42 24.97 17.27
CA LYS A 572 13.98 25.98 16.29
C LYS A 572 12.50 25.87 15.97
N TYR A 573 11.97 24.65 15.96
CA TYR A 573 10.59 24.38 15.57
C TYR A 573 9.81 23.68 16.67
N THR A 574 8.50 23.88 16.67
CA THR A 574 7.57 23.31 17.64
C THR A 574 6.36 22.70 16.94
N ILE A 575 5.68 21.80 17.64
CA ILE A 575 4.44 21.18 17.18
C ILE A 575 3.35 21.48 18.21
N THR A 576 2.37 22.28 17.83
CA THR A 576 1.26 22.74 18.69
C THR A 576 -0.08 22.65 17.95
N ASN A 577 -1.19 22.85 18.66
CA ASN A 577 -2.54 22.88 18.08
C ASN A 577 -2.94 21.58 17.35
N VAL A 578 -2.46 20.45 17.90
CA VAL A 578 -2.83 19.10 17.46
C VAL A 578 -3.79 18.49 18.48
N HIS A 579 -4.92 18.00 17.99
CA HIS A 579 -6.03 17.51 18.82
C HIS A 579 -6.38 16.07 18.43
N PHE A 580 -6.40 15.18 19.41
CA PHE A 580 -6.83 13.79 19.25
C PHE A 580 -8.16 13.58 19.96
N LYS A 581 -9.15 13.05 19.23
CA LYS A 581 -10.49 12.83 19.75
C LYS A 581 -11.08 11.50 19.27
N ASP A 582 -11.75 10.76 20.14
CA ASP A 582 -12.45 9.51 19.77
C ASP A 582 -11.53 8.48 19.08
N VAL A 583 -10.24 8.47 19.44
CA VAL A 583 -9.23 7.59 18.83
C VAL A 583 -9.19 6.25 19.55
N ARG A 584 -9.01 5.17 18.78
CA ARG A 584 -8.84 3.82 19.32
C ARG A 584 -7.47 3.27 18.99
N VAL A 585 -6.75 2.77 19.99
CA VAL A 585 -5.46 2.09 19.82
C VAL A 585 -5.58 0.65 20.30
N ASP A 586 -5.61 -0.30 19.37
CA ASP A 586 -5.57 -1.74 19.69
C ASP A 586 -4.18 -2.30 19.38
N GLY A 587 -3.31 -2.25 20.37
CA GLY A 587 -1.95 -2.74 20.23
C GLY A 587 -0.97 -1.69 19.72
N THR A 588 0.05 -1.42 20.52
CA THR A 588 1.20 -0.63 20.10
C THR A 588 2.44 -1.20 20.78
N GLY A 589 3.47 -1.51 20.01
CA GLY A 589 4.64 -2.21 20.51
C GLY A 589 5.41 -1.46 21.59
N THR A 590 5.31 -0.13 21.59
CA THR A 590 5.90 0.76 22.59
C THR A 590 4.82 1.63 23.23
N SER A 591 4.64 2.86 22.77
CA SER A 591 3.85 3.88 23.46
C SER A 591 2.64 4.32 22.63
N VAL A 592 1.58 4.79 23.30
CA VAL A 592 0.49 5.46 22.59
C VAL A 592 1.01 6.77 22.00
N VAL A 593 1.75 7.55 22.80
CA VAL A 593 2.35 8.82 22.36
C VAL A 593 3.86 8.79 22.56
N SER A 594 4.61 9.12 21.50
CA SER A 594 6.04 9.42 21.55
C SER A 594 6.25 10.89 21.18
N ALA A 595 6.56 11.73 22.17
CA ALA A 595 6.78 13.17 22.00
C ALA A 595 8.29 13.51 22.06
N ARG A 596 8.85 13.87 20.91
CA ARG A 596 10.26 14.24 20.67
C ARG A 596 10.37 15.60 20.00
N ALA A 597 9.56 16.53 20.48
CA ALA A 597 9.50 17.93 20.06
C ALA A 597 9.04 18.77 21.26
N ALA A 598 9.29 20.08 21.24
CA ALA A 598 8.60 21.02 22.11
C ALA A 598 7.21 21.35 21.54
N GLY A 599 6.26 21.68 22.43
CA GLY A 599 4.91 22.10 22.05
C GLY A 599 3.81 21.44 22.89
N SER A 600 2.71 21.07 22.25
CA SER A 600 1.55 20.51 22.97
C SER A 600 0.55 19.75 22.10
N ALA A 601 -0.17 18.82 22.71
CA ALA A 601 -1.34 18.18 22.13
C ALA A 601 -2.46 17.96 23.17
N THR A 602 -3.71 17.85 22.71
CA THR A 602 -4.87 17.52 23.55
C THR A 602 -5.43 16.15 23.22
N PHE A 603 -5.97 15.46 24.22
CA PHE A 603 -6.54 14.13 24.08
C PHE A 603 -7.93 14.09 24.73
N GLU A 604 -8.95 13.72 23.97
CA GLU A 604 -10.34 13.54 24.42
C GLU A 604 -10.85 12.17 23.97
N ASN A 605 -11.34 11.34 24.90
CA ASN A 605 -11.91 10.03 24.55
C ASN A 605 -10.99 9.16 23.68
N VAL A 606 -9.69 9.11 24.04
CA VAL A 606 -8.74 8.19 23.40
C VAL A 606 -8.63 6.92 24.24
N ASP A 607 -9.11 5.83 23.66
CA ASP A 607 -9.13 4.52 24.29
C ASP A 607 -7.96 3.68 23.76
N ALA A 608 -7.10 3.18 24.65
CA ALA A 608 -5.96 2.36 24.25
C ALA A 608 -5.91 1.05 25.01
N ARG A 609 -5.66 -0.06 24.32
CA ARG A 609 -5.38 -1.35 24.97
C ARG A 609 -4.15 -2.01 24.36
N ASN A 610 -3.57 -2.95 25.10
CA ASN A 610 -2.40 -3.71 24.66
C ASN A 610 -1.17 -2.82 24.39
N VAL A 611 -0.92 -1.84 25.28
CA VAL A 611 0.25 -0.94 25.18
C VAL A 611 1.51 -1.63 25.73
N GLY A 612 2.55 -1.72 24.89
CA GLY A 612 3.75 -2.50 25.18
C GLY A 612 4.70 -1.87 26.21
N ALA A 613 4.78 -0.55 26.27
CA ALA A 613 5.66 0.21 27.15
C ALA A 613 4.88 1.25 27.97
N VAL A 614 5.57 2.32 28.42
CA VAL A 614 4.93 3.49 29.03
C VAL A 614 3.97 4.13 28.04
N GLY A 615 2.78 4.54 28.51
CA GLY A 615 1.72 5.06 27.65
C GLY A 615 2.14 6.32 26.91
N VAL A 616 2.84 7.21 27.62
CA VAL A 616 3.47 8.40 27.05
C VAL A 616 4.99 8.32 27.20
N ASN A 617 5.72 8.32 26.09
CA ASN A 617 7.16 8.52 26.04
C ASN A 617 7.48 9.99 25.70
N ASN A 618 7.69 10.82 26.71
CA ASN A 618 7.85 12.26 26.56
C ASN A 618 9.31 12.70 26.77
N CYS A 619 9.98 12.99 25.66
CA CYS A 619 11.35 13.48 25.59
C CYS A 619 11.45 15.00 25.36
N GLY A 620 10.35 15.66 24.99
CA GLY A 620 10.37 17.08 24.64
C GLY A 620 11.38 17.38 23.53
N SER A 621 12.03 18.54 23.60
CA SER A 621 13.19 18.89 22.75
C SER A 621 14.52 18.47 23.38
N PHE A 622 14.51 17.51 24.31
CA PHE A 622 15.67 16.98 25.02
C PHE A 622 16.45 18.01 25.86
N ASN A 623 15.83 19.13 26.26
CA ASN A 623 16.48 20.07 27.20
C ASN A 623 16.18 19.75 28.67
N PHE A 624 15.12 18.98 28.95
CA PHE A 624 14.76 18.49 30.29
C PHE A 624 14.79 19.57 31.40
N PRO A 625 14.08 20.70 31.24
CA PRO A 625 14.09 21.75 32.25
C PRO A 625 13.44 21.27 33.56
N ALA A 626 13.71 21.99 34.66
CA ALA A 626 13.15 21.67 35.97
C ALA A 626 11.61 21.69 36.03
N THR A 627 10.97 22.29 35.03
CA THR A 627 9.51 22.35 34.85
C THR A 627 8.91 21.11 34.20
N GLY A 628 9.71 20.09 33.86
CA GLY A 628 9.28 18.91 33.09
C GLY A 628 9.63 19.03 31.60
N SER A 629 9.12 18.12 30.79
CA SER A 629 9.29 18.14 29.34
C SER A 629 8.74 19.43 28.73
N GLU A 630 9.35 19.87 27.63
CA GLU A 630 8.88 20.98 26.80
C GLU A 630 7.64 20.63 25.96
N PHE A 631 7.17 19.38 26.01
CA PHE A 631 5.92 18.95 25.40
C PHE A 631 4.83 18.75 26.46
N THR A 632 3.73 19.49 26.31
CA THR A 632 2.58 19.46 27.22
C THR A 632 1.45 18.60 26.66
N LEU A 633 1.00 17.63 27.43
CA LEU A 633 -0.20 16.84 27.18
C LEU A 633 -1.37 17.41 27.99
N THR A 634 -2.49 17.63 27.33
CA THR A 634 -3.74 18.06 27.97
C THR A 634 -4.79 16.97 27.88
N ASP A 635 -5.20 16.44 29.02
CA ASP A 635 -6.32 15.51 29.15
C ASP A 635 -7.65 16.30 29.20
N LEU A 636 -8.50 16.11 28.18
CA LEU A 636 -9.84 16.71 28.09
C LEU A 636 -10.94 15.77 28.63
N GLY A 637 -10.59 14.59 29.13
CA GLY A 637 -11.49 13.59 29.68
C GLY A 637 -11.84 12.47 28.70
N GLY A 638 -12.30 11.34 29.26
CA GLY A 638 -12.69 10.15 28.49
C GLY A 638 -11.54 9.24 28.07
N ASN A 639 -10.28 9.62 28.32
CA ASN A 639 -9.13 8.79 27.98
C ASN A 639 -9.04 7.57 28.91
N ASP A 640 -9.07 6.36 28.34
CA ASP A 640 -9.06 5.13 29.14
C ASP A 640 -8.24 3.97 28.53
N GLY A 641 -8.19 2.86 29.27
CA GLY A 641 -7.39 1.69 28.93
C GLY A 641 -5.91 1.86 29.29
N GLY A 642 -5.04 1.00 28.75
CA GLY A 642 -3.62 0.96 29.08
C GLY A 642 -2.91 -0.34 28.70
N GLY A 643 -1.79 -0.61 29.37
CA GLY A 643 -0.99 -1.79 29.10
C GLY A 643 0.05 -2.06 30.19
N THR A 644 1.28 -2.36 29.78
CA THR A 644 2.36 -2.85 30.65
C THR A 644 2.58 -2.00 31.90
N THR A 645 2.40 -0.68 31.83
CA THR A 645 2.66 0.26 32.94
C THR A 645 1.39 0.82 33.59
N GLY A 646 0.21 0.25 33.32
CA GLY A 646 -1.07 0.76 33.79
C GLY A 646 -1.77 1.65 32.76
N PRO A 647 -2.57 2.66 33.19
CA PRO A 647 -3.27 3.55 32.27
C PRO A 647 -2.34 4.24 31.29
N TRP A 648 -2.76 4.42 30.03
CA TRP A 648 -1.88 5.00 29.01
C TRP A 648 -1.66 6.51 29.16
N LEU A 649 -2.62 7.23 29.78
CA LEU A 649 -2.52 8.65 30.11
C LEU A 649 -2.79 8.84 31.61
N ALA A 650 -1.85 8.41 32.43
CA ALA A 650 -2.00 8.42 33.88
C ALA A 650 -1.78 9.83 34.47
N PRO A 651 -2.40 10.18 35.61
CA PRO A 651 -2.23 11.50 36.24
C PRO A 651 -0.77 11.88 36.56
N TRP A 652 0.12 10.90 36.73
CA TRP A 652 1.54 11.14 37.00
C TRP A 652 2.35 11.44 35.74
N GLU A 653 1.83 11.13 34.54
CA GLU A 653 2.44 11.47 33.25
C GLU A 653 2.13 12.92 32.85
N LEU A 654 1.10 13.51 33.46
CA LEU A 654 0.57 14.83 33.14
C LEU A 654 1.17 15.97 34.00
N PRO A 655 1.19 17.20 33.45
CA PRO A 655 0.92 17.52 32.06
C PRO A 655 2.15 17.30 31.16
N ASN A 656 3.33 17.14 31.73
CA ASN A 656 4.60 17.14 30.99
C ASN A 656 5.70 16.38 31.71
N THR A 657 5.38 15.27 32.38
CA THR A 657 6.40 14.46 33.05
C THR A 657 7.40 13.92 32.05
N ILE A 658 8.69 13.98 32.38
CA ILE A 658 9.76 13.40 31.56
C ILE A 658 9.75 11.88 31.76
N THR A 659 9.35 11.15 30.73
CA THR A 659 9.33 9.68 30.68
C THR A 659 10.24 9.13 29.58
N CYS A 660 11.14 9.97 29.09
CA CYS A 660 11.97 9.71 27.91
C CYS A 660 12.75 8.39 28.01
N ASP A 661 12.36 7.44 27.15
CA ASP A 661 13.13 6.26 26.78
C ASP A 661 13.46 6.35 25.30
N ASP A 662 14.74 6.41 24.97
CA ASP A 662 15.17 6.58 23.58
C ASP A 662 14.80 5.36 22.73
N ARG A 663 14.86 4.15 23.30
CA ARG A 663 14.65 2.89 22.59
C ARG A 663 13.97 1.86 23.50
N PRO A 664 12.71 2.09 23.90
CA PRO A 664 11.98 1.14 24.72
C PRO A 664 11.88 -0.21 24.02
N PRO A 665 11.95 -1.33 24.76
CA PRO A 665 11.73 -2.65 24.20
C PRO A 665 10.38 -2.73 23.50
N VAL A 666 10.37 -3.34 22.32
CA VAL A 666 9.14 -3.57 21.55
C VAL A 666 8.45 -4.83 22.05
N VAL A 667 7.18 -4.72 22.43
CA VAL A 667 6.33 -5.85 22.82
C VAL A 667 5.30 -6.08 21.73
N THR A 668 5.37 -7.22 21.03
CA THR A 668 4.37 -7.53 19.99
C THR A 668 2.95 -7.57 20.60
N PRO A 669 2.01 -6.75 20.12
CA PRO A 669 0.64 -6.79 20.60
C PRO A 669 -0.08 -8.08 20.13
N PRO A 670 -1.17 -8.49 20.80
CA PRO A 670 -2.05 -9.53 20.27
C PRO A 670 -2.72 -9.05 18.98
N ALA A 671 -3.31 -10.00 18.23
CA ALA A 671 -4.10 -9.66 17.05
C ALA A 671 -5.27 -8.72 17.43
N PRO A 672 -5.56 -7.70 16.59
CA PRO A 672 -6.67 -6.79 16.82
C PRO A 672 -8.02 -7.49 16.95
N SER A 673 -8.93 -6.90 17.71
CA SER A 673 -10.30 -7.43 17.88
C SER A 673 -11.33 -6.30 17.91
N PRO A 674 -12.64 -6.60 17.77
CA PRO A 674 -13.69 -5.58 17.92
C PRO A 674 -13.59 -4.83 19.26
N TRP A 675 -13.99 -3.56 19.26
CA TRP A 675 -13.97 -2.70 20.45
C TRP A 675 -15.14 -2.98 21.38
#